data_AF-A0A957LB48-F1
#
_entry.id   AF-A0A957LB48-F1
#
_cell.length_a   1.000
_cell.length_b   1.000
_cell.length_c   1.000
_cell.angle_alpha   90.00
_cell.angle_beta   90.00
_cell.angle_gamma   90.00
#
_symmetry.space_group_name_H-M   'P 1'
#
loop_
_entity.id
_entity.type
_entity.pdbx_description
1 polymer ?
#
loop_
_entity_poly.entity_id
_entity_poly.type
_entity_poly.pdbx_seq_one_letter_code
_entity_poly.pdbx_strand_id
1 'polypeptide(L)'
;MGTTLACVQVYIGEPDRPEIVRQQLFEALRQQVSADGYKEIVEETNVQKREIYVGPFHHKPWLTIYDTGDDLRKVAQYLSKVTCGTAVFVYLQDSDFVHLRRYHAGEMVDDYCNRPDIYDLYTIEEGWSSDWPEGLNDEALALLTRGDVAKWKDLFVVGADLDEIRNVWDSRPVFADDILWPTAEAMNMDREALDAYFIDDVSAFLSAKFTKSSEVSFDDIALIYHTGASKIKAGNRKQGEYDYLANSEFKYTDSWMHIGEGSVGVTIEITGNAIEQGLVEIKEILVNQSGFWSESLGVRSVGAEQPFEVVNELNGNTGYRCVLNEWRLEQHVQLPEGINSVWRELSKEDQDKIGRLANQSWSHFRFVGRVQKSGSGEITVTVYPHENAEDGKDRFTFGVGAYPPRIPLRCDPTDVHPRTLLSLAKPTHLWGLMALNPDDEGLMTMVFDLIRSWVDQLPRKPKRKIQMFVQSDLMQRPQAEWIAIEDFAVGGKWDERKEHLKQCESLSLKWDKHTEFIFNRHSRLVPHATGISVPHILISYPVANYKKPYLQLVEDWLTEAADSLMTNGRLLQAMIDYSYPNTTTEFTAYETACQIGGQCTTILDWCVRFLRAVSEKMWLNSDLLSQLPDVEALENVCGLTGLGGGVRLVLRSDQSFEGLEKVLAPLLPSESDWEMHMRRLYSLSNE
;
A
#
# COMPACT_ATOMS: atom_id res chain seq x y z
N MET A 1 16.44 9.57 15.02
CA MET A 1 16.68 10.23 13.73
C MET A 1 18.01 9.67 13.27
N GLY A 2 18.01 8.81 12.26
CA GLY A 2 19.27 8.36 11.70
C GLY A 2 19.85 9.45 10.82
N THR A 3 21.17 9.43 10.68
CA THR A 3 21.91 10.50 10.03
C THR A 3 22.34 10.03 8.65
N THR A 4 22.18 10.88 7.64
CA THR A 4 22.63 10.61 6.28
C THR A 4 23.88 11.43 5.97
N LEU A 5 24.89 10.77 5.41
CA LEU A 5 26.10 11.38 4.90
C LEU A 5 26.25 10.99 3.43
N ALA A 6 26.55 11.95 2.58
CA ALA A 6 26.85 11.73 1.18
C ALA A 6 28.00 12.64 0.73
N CYS A 7 29.03 12.07 0.11
CA CYS A 7 30.16 12.84 -0.42
C CYS A 7 30.79 12.17 -1.65
N VAL A 8 31.73 12.87 -2.28
CA VAL A 8 32.58 12.35 -3.34
C VAL A 8 34.04 12.46 -2.94
N GLN A 9 34.78 11.36 -3.06
CA GLN A 9 36.24 11.31 -2.90
C GLN A 9 36.90 11.29 -4.27
N VAL A 10 37.70 12.30 -4.61
CA VAL A 10 38.44 12.38 -5.88
C VAL A 10 39.90 12.01 -5.67
N TYR A 11 40.37 11.00 -6.38
CA TYR A 11 41.77 10.58 -6.31
C TYR A 11 42.65 11.56 -7.09
N ILE A 12 43.57 12.22 -6.39
CA ILE A 12 44.51 13.21 -6.93
C ILE A 12 45.97 12.75 -6.86
N GLY A 13 46.24 11.60 -6.24
CA GLY A 13 47.59 11.08 -6.03
C GLY A 13 48.41 11.97 -5.09
N GLU A 14 49.72 12.08 -5.32
CA GLU A 14 50.62 12.98 -4.56
C GLU A 14 51.05 14.15 -5.45
N PRO A 15 50.17 15.14 -5.70
CA PRO A 15 50.53 16.24 -6.58
C PRO A 15 51.58 17.15 -5.93
N ASP A 16 52.54 17.64 -6.72
CA ASP A 16 53.54 18.61 -6.27
C ASP A 16 52.91 19.93 -5.76
N ARG A 17 51.67 20.21 -6.17
CA ARG A 17 50.92 21.45 -5.86
C ARG A 17 49.44 21.13 -5.57
N PRO A 18 49.11 20.52 -4.42
CA PRO A 18 47.75 20.06 -4.11
C PRO A 18 46.71 21.19 -4.12
N GLU A 19 47.08 22.39 -3.64
CA GLU A 19 46.18 23.55 -3.65
C GLU A 19 45.78 24.01 -5.06
N ILE A 20 46.65 23.80 -6.07
CA ILE A 20 46.31 24.12 -7.46
C ILE A 20 45.28 23.14 -7.99
N VAL A 21 45.47 21.84 -7.73
CA VAL A 21 44.52 20.79 -8.12
C VAL A 21 43.17 21.02 -7.44
N ARG A 22 43.20 21.35 -6.14
CA ARG A 22 42.02 21.71 -5.36
C ARG A 22 41.24 22.89 -5.96
N GLN A 23 41.93 23.98 -6.31
CA GLN A 23 41.30 25.13 -6.96
C GLN A 23 40.73 24.76 -8.34
N GLN A 24 41.44 23.94 -9.12
CA GLN A 24 40.96 23.49 -10.44
C GLN A 24 39.69 22.67 -10.35
N LEU A 25 39.60 21.75 -9.37
CA LEU A 25 38.38 20.98 -9.11
C LEU A 25 37.23 21.88 -8.67
N PHE A 26 37.50 22.85 -7.79
CA PHE A 26 36.50 23.82 -7.36
C PHE A 26 35.94 24.64 -8.54
N GLU A 27 36.81 25.17 -9.40
CA GLU A 27 36.38 25.89 -10.61
C GLU A 27 35.62 24.98 -11.59
N ALA A 28 36.04 23.72 -11.76
CA ALA A 28 35.33 22.76 -12.60
C ALA A 28 33.91 22.47 -12.08
N LEU A 29 33.74 22.35 -10.76
CA LEU A 29 32.42 22.23 -10.14
C LEU A 29 31.58 23.48 -10.34
N ARG A 30 32.14 24.68 -10.09
CA ARG A 30 31.43 25.94 -10.33
C ARG A 30 30.91 26.04 -11.76
N GLN A 31 31.74 25.65 -12.74
CA GLN A 31 31.35 25.59 -14.14
C GLN A 31 30.24 24.57 -14.40
N GLN A 32 30.32 23.38 -13.82
CA GLN A 32 29.27 22.36 -13.98
C GLN A 32 27.95 22.80 -13.36
N VAL A 33 27.97 23.31 -12.12
CA VAL A 33 26.78 23.82 -11.44
C VAL A 33 26.17 24.97 -12.24
N SER A 34 27.00 25.84 -12.82
CA SER A 34 26.52 26.90 -13.72
C SER A 34 25.92 26.35 -15.01
N ALA A 35 26.52 25.31 -15.59
CA ALA A 35 26.00 24.62 -16.77
C ALA A 35 24.68 23.87 -16.49
N ASP A 36 24.48 23.41 -15.24
CA ASP A 36 23.21 22.87 -14.74
C ASP A 36 22.14 23.96 -14.53
N GLY A 37 22.44 25.21 -14.91
CA GLY A 37 21.51 26.31 -14.84
C GLY A 37 21.45 26.96 -13.47
N TYR A 38 22.53 26.98 -12.69
CA TYR A 38 22.62 27.76 -11.45
C TYR A 38 23.47 29.04 -11.61
N LYS A 39 23.16 30.07 -10.81
CA LYS A 39 23.95 31.29 -10.66
C LYS A 39 24.56 31.33 -9.27
N GLU A 40 25.85 31.64 -9.21
CA GLU A 40 26.54 31.85 -7.95
C GLU A 40 26.06 33.12 -7.25
N ILE A 41 25.88 33.06 -5.93
CA ILE A 41 25.41 34.17 -5.10
C ILE A 41 26.49 34.56 -4.09
N VAL A 42 26.68 35.88 -3.92
CA VAL A 42 27.72 36.45 -3.04
C VAL A 42 27.13 36.85 -1.67
N GLU A 43 25.83 37.10 -1.59
CA GLU A 43 25.14 37.52 -0.35
C GLU A 43 24.22 36.42 0.17
N GLU A 44 24.06 36.36 1.50
CA GLU A 44 23.11 35.42 2.13
C GLU A 44 21.67 35.81 1.82
N THR A 45 21.07 35.09 0.87
CA THR A 45 19.62 35.13 0.62
C THR A 45 18.91 33.99 1.38
N ASN A 46 17.61 34.10 1.61
CA ASN A 46 16.80 33.05 2.26
C ASN A 46 16.24 32.00 1.27
N VAL A 47 16.68 32.00 0.00
CA VAL A 47 16.19 31.09 -1.04
C VAL A 47 16.92 29.75 -0.96
N GLN A 48 16.29 28.65 -1.40
CA GLN A 48 16.95 27.33 -1.49
C GLN A 48 18.31 27.43 -2.21
N LYS A 49 19.35 26.90 -1.58
CA LYS A 49 20.74 26.99 -2.04
C LYS A 49 21.26 25.60 -2.38
N ARG A 50 21.90 25.47 -3.54
CA ARG A 50 22.89 24.42 -3.77
C ARG A 50 24.23 24.96 -3.26
N GLU A 51 24.88 24.25 -2.37
CA GLU A 51 26.16 24.63 -1.81
C GLU A 51 27.16 23.53 -2.14
N ILE A 52 28.30 23.93 -2.69
CA ILE A 52 29.41 23.00 -2.94
C ILE A 52 30.55 23.33 -1.99
N TYR A 53 31.21 22.28 -1.49
CA TYR A 53 32.37 22.39 -0.62
C TYR A 53 33.49 21.47 -1.12
N VAL A 54 34.70 22.00 -1.24
CA VAL A 54 35.91 21.23 -1.56
C VAL A 54 36.86 21.27 -0.37
N GLY A 55 37.04 20.10 0.24
CA GLY A 55 37.85 19.90 1.45
C GLY A 55 39.31 20.31 1.28
N PRO A 56 40.00 20.64 2.38
CA PRO A 56 41.44 20.91 2.35
C PRO A 56 42.22 19.64 2.05
N PHE A 57 43.49 19.80 1.69
CA PHE A 57 44.39 18.68 1.44
C PHE A 57 44.99 18.16 2.74
N HIS A 58 44.74 16.89 3.07
CA HIS A 58 45.19 16.26 4.33
C HIS A 58 46.43 15.37 4.16
N HIS A 59 47.30 15.64 3.18
CA HIS A 59 48.46 14.79 2.85
C HIS A 59 48.09 13.33 2.49
N LYS A 60 46.87 13.12 2.01
CA LYS A 60 46.34 11.86 1.50
C LYS A 60 45.98 12.03 0.02
N PRO A 61 45.96 10.96 -0.78
CA PRO A 61 45.77 11.08 -2.22
C PRO A 61 44.33 11.38 -2.65
N TRP A 62 43.49 11.85 -1.74
CA TRP A 62 42.06 12.08 -1.92
C TRP A 62 41.68 13.50 -1.54
N LEU A 63 40.77 14.10 -2.31
CA LEU A 63 40.05 15.31 -1.94
C LEU A 63 38.57 15.00 -1.78
N THR A 64 37.99 15.45 -0.68
CA THR A 64 36.56 15.28 -0.42
C THR A 64 35.75 16.45 -0.95
N ILE A 65 34.61 16.13 -1.55
CA ILE A 65 33.67 17.07 -2.12
C ILE A 65 32.29 16.80 -1.54
N TYR A 66 31.65 17.87 -1.06
CA TYR A 66 30.25 17.89 -0.67
C TYR A 66 29.48 18.76 -1.65
N ASP A 67 28.25 18.35 -1.96
CA ASP A 67 27.31 19.09 -2.80
C ASP A 67 25.91 18.83 -2.24
N THR A 68 25.19 19.89 -1.88
CA THR A 68 23.82 19.77 -1.37
C THR A 68 22.78 19.57 -2.47
N GLY A 69 23.19 19.46 -3.73
CA GLY A 69 22.32 19.13 -4.86
C GLY A 69 21.87 17.66 -4.90
N ASP A 70 20.92 17.39 -5.79
CA ASP A 70 20.13 16.13 -5.76
C ASP A 70 20.88 14.88 -6.21
N ASP A 71 22.07 14.98 -6.82
CA ASP A 71 22.76 13.80 -7.38
C ASP A 71 24.30 13.87 -7.36
N LEU A 72 24.89 13.54 -6.21
CA LEU A 72 26.34 13.42 -6.03
C LEU A 72 27.02 12.37 -6.93
N ARG A 73 26.27 11.45 -7.55
CA ARG A 73 26.84 10.45 -8.47
C ARG A 73 27.20 11.08 -9.81
N LYS A 74 26.37 12.01 -10.30
CA LYS A 74 26.72 12.83 -11.48
C LYS A 74 27.94 13.69 -11.20
N VAL A 75 28.07 14.19 -9.97
CA VAL A 75 29.25 14.93 -9.52
C VAL A 75 30.49 14.03 -9.55
N ALA A 76 30.45 12.83 -8.97
CA ALA A 76 31.55 11.86 -9.03
C ALA A 76 31.94 11.50 -10.47
N GLN A 77 30.95 11.21 -11.31
CA GLN A 77 31.16 10.91 -12.72
C GLN A 77 31.83 12.08 -13.45
N TYR A 78 31.30 13.29 -13.30
CA TYR A 78 31.85 14.49 -13.92
C TYR A 78 33.29 14.76 -13.48
N LEU A 79 33.58 14.67 -12.18
CA LEU A 79 34.92 14.91 -11.65
C LEU A 79 35.93 13.88 -12.11
N SER A 80 35.56 12.59 -12.14
CA SER A 80 36.43 11.55 -12.70
C SER A 80 36.76 11.80 -14.17
N LYS A 81 35.84 12.39 -14.94
CA LYS A 81 36.05 12.78 -16.33
C LYS A 81 36.98 13.98 -16.45
N VAL A 82 36.77 15.04 -15.66
CA VAL A 82 37.59 16.26 -15.71
C VAL A 82 39.04 15.99 -15.30
N THR A 83 39.24 15.10 -14.33
CA THR A 83 40.59 14.72 -13.89
C THR A 83 41.23 13.64 -14.77
N CYS A 84 40.47 13.02 -15.68
CA CYS A 84 40.83 11.75 -16.31
C CYS A 84 41.28 10.69 -15.28
N GLY A 85 40.72 10.76 -14.07
CA GLY A 85 41.14 10.00 -12.89
C GLY A 85 39.98 9.23 -12.28
N THR A 86 40.12 8.85 -11.01
CA THR A 86 39.12 8.08 -10.28
C THR A 86 38.37 8.97 -9.27
N ALA A 87 37.06 8.79 -9.19
CA ALA A 87 36.23 9.34 -8.13
C ALA A 87 35.36 8.26 -7.50
N VAL A 88 35.11 8.35 -6.20
CA VAL A 88 34.28 7.42 -5.44
C VAL A 88 33.14 8.22 -4.81
N PHE A 89 31.91 7.90 -5.18
CA PHE A 89 30.72 8.35 -4.45
C PHE A 89 30.57 7.50 -3.20
N VAL A 90 30.39 8.14 -2.06
CA VAL A 90 30.21 7.51 -0.74
C VAL A 90 28.88 7.98 -0.17
N TYR A 91 28.03 7.04 0.20
CA TYR A 91 26.76 7.31 0.86
C TYR A 91 26.57 6.39 2.06
N LEU A 92 26.21 6.99 3.19
CA LEU A 92 26.02 6.33 4.48
C LEU A 92 24.68 6.80 5.06
N GLN A 93 23.81 5.87 5.43
CA GLN A 93 22.47 6.19 5.94
C GLN A 93 22.12 5.33 7.16
N ASP A 94 21.43 5.94 8.12
CA ASP A 94 20.78 5.29 9.27
C ASP A 94 21.69 4.31 10.03
N SER A 95 23.00 4.59 10.02
CA SER A 95 24.10 3.82 10.62
C SER A 95 24.31 2.38 10.11
N ASP A 96 23.44 1.80 9.29
CA ASP A 96 23.54 0.39 8.85
C ASP A 96 23.64 0.21 7.32
N PHE A 97 23.58 1.30 6.55
CA PHE A 97 23.65 1.29 5.09
C PHE A 97 24.88 2.05 4.57
N VAL A 98 25.74 1.39 3.79
CA VAL A 98 26.83 2.02 3.02
C VAL A 98 26.75 1.66 1.54
N HIS A 99 26.92 2.66 0.70
CA HIS A 99 26.92 2.55 -0.75
C HIS A 99 28.14 3.28 -1.33
N LEU A 100 28.96 2.55 -2.08
CA LEU A 100 30.16 3.05 -2.73
C LEU A 100 30.05 2.84 -4.23
N ARG A 101 30.28 3.90 -5.02
CA ARG A 101 30.34 3.79 -6.50
C ARG A 101 31.64 4.34 -7.03
N ARG A 102 32.36 3.52 -7.79
CA ARG A 102 33.61 3.92 -8.44
C ARG A 102 33.35 4.42 -9.85
N TYR A 103 33.87 5.59 -10.15
CA TYR A 103 33.94 6.15 -11.49
C TYR A 103 35.39 6.35 -11.92
N HIS A 104 35.71 6.08 -13.17
CA HIS A 104 37.01 6.34 -13.77
C HIS A 104 36.83 6.99 -15.14
N ALA A 105 37.45 8.15 -15.36
CA ALA A 105 37.36 8.89 -16.63
C ALA A 105 35.92 9.13 -17.13
N GLY A 106 34.95 9.25 -16.23
CA GLY A 106 33.53 9.45 -16.54
C GLY A 106 32.71 8.17 -16.72
N GLU A 107 33.31 6.99 -16.61
CA GLU A 107 32.62 5.69 -16.70
C GLU A 107 32.45 5.06 -15.31
N MET A 108 31.29 4.45 -15.06
CA MET A 108 31.06 3.68 -13.84
C MET A 108 31.78 2.33 -13.94
N VAL A 109 32.72 2.08 -13.03
CA VAL A 109 33.54 0.86 -13.02
C VAL A 109 32.90 -0.23 -12.17
N ASP A 110 32.36 0.15 -11.01
CA ASP A 110 31.82 -0.79 -10.03
C ASP A 110 30.85 -0.13 -9.05
N ASP A 111 30.00 -0.95 -8.44
CA ASP A 111 28.96 -0.55 -7.48
C ASP A 111 28.91 -1.53 -6.30
N TYR A 112 29.14 -1.02 -5.08
CA TYR A 112 29.15 -1.79 -3.83
C TYR A 112 28.09 -1.27 -2.87
N CYS A 113 27.19 -2.14 -2.40
CA CYS A 113 26.18 -1.86 -1.39
C CYS A 113 26.11 -3.01 -0.38
N ASN A 114 26.21 -2.69 0.91
CA ASN A 114 26.18 -3.70 1.97
C ASN A 114 24.77 -4.27 2.24
N ARG A 115 23.71 -3.57 1.81
CA ARG A 115 22.30 -3.91 2.05
C ARG A 115 21.45 -3.78 0.77
N PRO A 116 21.67 -4.64 -0.24
CA PRO A 116 20.85 -4.64 -1.46
C PRO A 116 19.36 -4.83 -1.19
N ASP A 117 19.02 -5.51 -0.11
CA ASP A 117 17.64 -5.80 0.28
C ASP A 117 16.83 -4.55 0.67
N ILE A 118 17.50 -3.46 1.05
CA ILE A 118 16.87 -2.18 1.35
C ILE A 118 16.94 -1.23 0.15
N TYR A 119 17.84 -1.49 -0.81
CA TYR A 119 18.09 -0.62 -1.96
C TYR A 119 16.83 -0.36 -2.80
N ASP A 120 15.99 -1.37 -3.00
CA ASP A 120 14.73 -1.27 -3.75
C ASP A 120 13.69 -0.35 -3.10
N LEU A 121 13.72 -0.17 -1.77
CA LEU A 121 12.75 0.69 -1.08
C LEU A 121 13.00 2.19 -1.36
N TYR A 122 14.26 2.56 -1.63
CA TYR A 122 14.63 3.97 -1.82
C TYR A 122 14.68 4.41 -3.29
N THR A 123 15.00 3.50 -4.22
CA THR A 123 14.92 3.79 -5.66
C THR A 123 13.47 3.97 -6.13
N ILE A 124 12.50 3.28 -5.50
CA ILE A 124 11.07 3.39 -5.86
C ILE A 124 10.44 4.72 -5.42
N GLU A 125 10.83 5.29 -4.27
CA GLU A 125 10.22 6.53 -3.77
C GLU A 125 10.73 7.81 -4.47
N GLU A 126 11.91 7.77 -5.08
CA GLU A 126 12.52 8.91 -5.76
C GLU A 126 12.32 8.93 -7.30
N GLY A 127 11.51 8.00 -7.85
CA GLY A 127 11.19 7.98 -9.29
C GLY A 127 12.30 7.39 -10.17
N TRP A 128 13.08 6.45 -9.65
CA TRP A 128 14.17 5.84 -10.42
C TRP A 128 13.63 4.76 -11.35
N SER A 129 14.21 4.72 -12.56
CA SER A 129 13.75 3.93 -13.69
C SER A 129 13.46 2.46 -13.36
N SER A 130 12.33 1.99 -13.87
CA SER A 130 11.82 0.60 -13.89
C SER A 130 12.67 -0.40 -14.70
N ASP A 131 13.95 -0.12 -14.95
CA ASP A 131 14.81 -0.93 -15.82
C ASP A 131 15.57 -2.05 -15.08
N TRP A 132 15.25 -2.29 -13.79
CA TRP A 132 15.73 -3.48 -13.12
C TRP A 132 15.06 -4.72 -13.73
N PRO A 133 15.81 -5.79 -14.04
CA PRO A 133 15.21 -7.00 -14.58
C PRO A 133 14.22 -7.59 -13.58
N GLU A 134 12.93 -7.53 -13.90
CA GLU A 134 11.91 -8.24 -13.13
C GLU A 134 12.28 -9.73 -13.05
N GLY A 135 12.32 -10.30 -11.84
CA GLY A 135 12.54 -11.73 -11.64
C GLY A 135 13.95 -12.16 -11.22
N LEU A 136 14.84 -11.23 -10.85
CA LEU A 136 16.07 -11.60 -10.15
C LEU A 136 15.74 -12.17 -8.76
N ASN A 137 16.26 -13.36 -8.45
CA ASN A 137 16.14 -13.92 -7.11
C ASN A 137 17.11 -13.21 -6.14
N ASP A 138 16.89 -13.36 -4.84
CA ASP A 138 17.71 -12.74 -3.77
C ASP A 138 19.22 -13.02 -3.95
N GLU A 139 19.57 -14.15 -4.56
CA GLU A 139 20.94 -14.57 -4.83
C GLU A 139 21.57 -13.76 -5.98
N ALA A 140 20.83 -13.52 -7.05
CA ALA A 140 21.26 -12.67 -8.16
C ALA A 140 21.31 -11.19 -7.77
N LEU A 141 20.36 -10.72 -6.94
CA LEU A 141 20.39 -9.36 -6.37
C LEU A 141 21.60 -9.17 -5.46
N ALA A 142 21.90 -10.17 -4.62
CA ALA A 142 23.07 -10.17 -3.76
C ALA A 142 24.40 -10.33 -4.51
N LEU A 143 24.40 -10.81 -5.75
CA LEU A 143 25.62 -10.90 -6.58
C LEU A 143 25.90 -9.59 -7.34
N LEU A 144 24.86 -8.83 -7.70
CA LEU A 144 24.99 -7.62 -8.51
C LEU A 144 25.51 -6.40 -7.74
N THR A 145 25.34 -6.35 -6.41
CA THR A 145 25.68 -5.18 -5.60
C THR A 145 26.76 -5.43 -4.55
N ARG A 146 27.41 -6.61 -4.56
CA ARG A 146 28.48 -6.94 -3.62
C ARG A 146 29.82 -6.27 -3.92
N GLY A 147 29.91 -5.56 -5.05
CA GLY A 147 31.16 -5.03 -5.58
C GLY A 147 32.16 -6.13 -5.95
N ASP A 148 33.07 -5.82 -6.86
CA ASP A 148 34.21 -6.67 -7.18
C ASP A 148 35.49 -6.00 -6.68
N VAL A 149 35.96 -6.40 -5.49
CA VAL A 149 37.17 -5.87 -4.84
C VAL A 149 38.39 -5.86 -5.79
N ALA A 150 38.47 -6.79 -6.76
CA ALA A 150 39.56 -6.80 -7.73
C ALA A 150 39.56 -5.54 -8.62
N LYS A 151 38.39 -4.99 -8.93
CA LYS A 151 38.23 -3.72 -9.65
C LYS A 151 38.57 -2.50 -8.80
N TRP A 152 38.88 -2.64 -7.51
CA TRP A 152 39.29 -1.54 -6.62
C TRP A 152 40.78 -1.58 -6.25
N LYS A 153 41.49 -2.63 -6.68
CA LYS A 153 42.87 -2.94 -6.31
C LYS A 153 43.85 -1.78 -6.50
N ASP A 154 43.73 -1.02 -7.57
CA ASP A 154 44.62 0.09 -7.91
C ASP A 154 44.45 1.32 -7.02
N LEU A 155 43.38 1.38 -6.22
CA LEU A 155 43.14 2.44 -5.25
C LEU A 155 43.66 2.10 -3.86
N PHE A 156 43.97 0.83 -3.59
CA PHE A 156 44.44 0.41 -2.29
C PHE A 156 45.92 0.72 -2.07
N VAL A 157 46.30 0.96 -0.81
CA VAL A 157 47.70 1.10 -0.41
C VAL A 157 48.50 -0.14 -0.80
N VAL A 158 49.78 0.08 -1.14
CA VAL A 158 50.68 -1.01 -1.50
C VAL A 158 50.75 -2.01 -0.34
N GLY A 159 50.35 -3.26 -0.62
CA GLY A 159 50.34 -4.34 0.36
C GLY A 159 48.99 -4.59 1.04
N ALA A 160 47.92 -3.86 0.71
CA ALA A 160 46.57 -4.20 1.15
C ALA A 160 46.17 -5.59 0.67
N ASP A 161 45.62 -6.40 1.59
CA ASP A 161 45.13 -7.74 1.29
C ASP A 161 43.70 -7.68 0.72
N LEU A 162 43.53 -8.08 -0.53
CA LEU A 162 42.23 -8.07 -1.20
C LEU A 162 41.24 -9.05 -0.56
N ASP A 163 41.72 -10.14 0.04
CA ASP A 163 40.85 -11.09 0.72
C ASP A 163 40.35 -10.52 2.04
N GLU A 164 41.17 -9.71 2.74
CA GLU A 164 40.73 -8.97 3.93
C GLU A 164 39.64 -7.96 3.58
N ILE A 165 39.82 -7.16 2.53
CA ILE A 165 38.80 -6.19 2.08
C ILE A 165 37.54 -6.89 1.59
N ARG A 166 37.68 -8.03 0.89
CA ARG A 166 36.51 -8.85 0.52
C ARG A 166 35.77 -9.34 1.76
N ASN A 167 36.48 -9.80 2.80
CA ASN A 167 35.86 -10.22 4.04
C ASN A 167 35.12 -9.06 4.74
N VAL A 168 35.68 -7.84 4.69
CA VAL A 168 34.98 -6.62 5.17
C VAL A 168 33.70 -6.41 4.36
N TRP A 169 33.76 -6.46 3.03
CA TRP A 169 32.61 -6.21 2.16
C TRP A 169 31.51 -7.28 2.24
N ASP A 170 31.90 -8.54 2.43
CA ASP A 170 31.01 -9.67 2.65
C ASP A 170 30.48 -9.72 4.10
N SER A 171 31.07 -8.95 5.02
CA SER A 171 30.56 -8.86 6.38
C SER A 171 29.20 -8.19 6.41
N ARG A 172 28.37 -8.57 7.38
CA ARG A 172 27.05 -7.97 7.62
C ARG A 172 27.01 -7.35 9.01
N PRO A 173 27.83 -6.31 9.25
CA PRO A 173 27.85 -5.66 10.55
C PRO A 173 26.54 -4.93 10.79
N VAL A 174 26.28 -4.67 12.07
CA VAL A 174 25.15 -3.83 12.48
C VAL A 174 25.40 -2.38 12.07
N PHE A 175 26.67 -1.95 12.07
CA PHE A 175 27.07 -0.59 11.73
C PHE A 175 27.83 -0.56 10.40
N ALA A 176 27.40 0.29 9.48
CA ALA A 176 28.03 0.49 8.17
C ALA A 176 29.45 1.06 8.28
N ASP A 177 29.76 1.77 9.37
CA ASP A 177 31.10 2.20 9.76
C ASP A 177 32.12 1.06 9.80
N ASP A 178 31.69 -0.14 10.21
CA ASP A 178 32.54 -1.34 10.27
C ASP A 178 32.96 -1.83 8.87
N ILE A 179 32.29 -1.35 7.81
CA ILE A 179 32.68 -1.55 6.41
C ILE A 179 33.41 -0.33 5.87
N LEU A 180 32.88 0.87 6.11
CA LEU A 180 33.40 2.10 5.54
C LEU A 180 34.82 2.39 6.02
N TRP A 181 35.11 2.25 7.33
CA TRP A 181 36.42 2.61 7.88
C TRP A 181 37.56 1.71 7.42
N PRO A 182 37.45 0.37 7.45
CA PRO A 182 38.50 -0.48 6.91
C PRO A 182 38.68 -0.28 5.39
N THR A 183 37.59 -0.05 4.66
CA THR A 183 37.65 0.24 3.21
C THR A 183 38.38 1.56 2.93
N ALA A 184 38.06 2.62 3.69
CA ALA A 184 38.70 3.92 3.58
C ALA A 184 40.20 3.85 3.92
N GLU A 185 40.56 3.16 5.01
CA GLU A 185 41.94 2.94 5.41
C GLU A 185 42.73 2.20 4.32
N ALA A 186 42.15 1.15 3.76
CA ALA A 186 42.75 0.40 2.65
C ALA A 186 42.99 1.28 1.42
N MET A 187 42.12 2.27 1.16
CA MET A 187 42.28 3.24 0.06
C MET A 187 43.16 4.45 0.42
N ASN A 188 43.67 4.55 1.65
CA ASN A 188 44.35 5.74 2.18
C ASN A 188 43.47 7.01 2.15
N MET A 189 42.16 6.86 2.30
CA MET A 189 41.23 7.99 2.47
C MET A 189 41.37 8.56 3.88
N ASP A 190 41.16 9.86 4.03
CA ASP A 190 41.12 10.48 5.34
C ASP A 190 39.78 10.17 6.02
N ARG A 191 39.85 9.60 7.23
CA ARG A 191 38.68 9.29 8.04
C ARG A 191 37.93 10.57 8.42
N GLU A 192 38.63 11.63 8.82
CA GLU A 192 37.99 12.89 9.22
C GLU A 192 37.18 13.48 8.06
N ALA A 193 37.67 13.28 6.83
CA ALA A 193 37.02 13.76 5.62
C ALA A 193 35.81 12.89 5.22
N LEU A 194 35.64 11.71 5.80
CA LEU A 194 34.45 10.85 5.65
C LEU A 194 33.54 10.88 6.89
N ASP A 195 33.97 11.50 7.99
CA ASP A 195 33.24 11.63 9.27
C ASP A 195 32.46 12.97 9.36
N ALA A 196 32.21 13.64 8.23
CA ALA A 196 31.65 15.00 8.14
C ALA A 196 30.22 15.22 8.68
N TYR A 197 29.72 14.27 9.47
CA TYR A 197 28.65 14.48 10.45
C TYR A 197 28.86 15.72 11.35
N PHE A 198 30.09 16.24 11.42
CA PHE A 198 30.49 17.41 12.21
C PHE A 198 31.48 18.32 11.46
N ILE A 199 31.15 18.83 10.26
CA ILE A 199 31.89 19.99 9.76
C ILE A 199 31.49 21.21 10.59
N ASP A 200 31.96 21.26 11.84
CA ASP A 200 31.79 22.39 12.75
C ASP A 200 32.59 23.61 12.26
N ASP A 201 33.59 23.37 11.38
CA ASP A 201 34.42 24.39 10.78
C ASP A 201 34.56 24.22 9.25
N VAL A 202 33.61 24.77 8.51
CA VAL A 202 33.68 24.87 7.04
C VAL A 202 34.70 25.92 6.56
N SER A 203 35.38 26.66 7.45
CA SER A 203 36.27 27.77 7.05
C SER A 203 37.50 27.30 6.28
N ALA A 204 37.91 26.05 6.48
CA ALA A 204 39.01 25.44 5.74
C ALA A 204 38.61 25.00 4.32
N PHE A 205 37.31 24.96 3.97
CA PHE A 205 36.80 24.51 2.68
C PHE A 205 36.76 25.66 1.66
N LEU A 206 37.02 25.34 0.38
CA LEU A 206 36.57 26.21 -0.70
C LEU A 206 35.08 25.98 -0.85
N SER A 207 34.28 27.04 -0.77
CA SER A 207 32.83 26.93 -0.89
C SER A 207 32.27 27.96 -1.85
N ALA A 208 31.22 27.56 -2.56
CA ALA A 208 30.41 28.45 -3.39
C ALA A 208 28.94 28.12 -3.17
N LYS A 209 28.13 29.17 -3.10
CA LYS A 209 26.68 29.07 -2.93
C LYS A 209 26.02 29.44 -4.24
N PHE A 210 25.03 28.65 -4.62
CA PHE A 210 24.33 28.77 -5.88
C PHE A 210 22.84 28.85 -5.65
N THR A 211 22.18 29.68 -6.46
CA THR A 211 20.73 29.68 -6.63
C THR A 211 20.40 29.28 -8.06
N LYS A 212 19.27 28.68 -8.33
CA LYS A 212 18.93 28.29 -9.70
C LYS A 212 18.77 29.57 -10.56
N SER A 213 19.48 29.66 -11.69
CA SER A 213 19.58 30.84 -12.58
C SER A 213 18.24 31.38 -13.04
N SER A 214 17.29 30.46 -13.10
CA SER A 214 15.89 30.63 -13.36
C SER A 214 15.19 29.98 -12.17
N GLU A 215 14.68 30.79 -11.23
CA GLU A 215 13.28 30.55 -10.90
C GLU A 215 12.59 30.63 -12.25
N VAL A 216 12.30 29.48 -12.85
CA VAL A 216 11.48 29.46 -14.04
C VAL A 216 10.16 29.95 -13.50
N SER A 217 9.86 31.23 -13.73
CA SER A 217 8.60 31.78 -13.24
C SER A 217 7.48 30.94 -13.85
N PHE A 218 6.33 30.86 -13.18
CA PHE A 218 5.18 30.23 -13.82
C PHE A 218 4.96 30.77 -15.24
N ASP A 219 5.23 32.06 -15.46
CA ASP A 219 5.07 32.72 -16.75
C ASP A 219 6.09 32.23 -17.80
N ASP A 220 7.32 31.88 -17.42
CA ASP A 220 8.32 31.27 -18.31
C ASP A 220 7.95 29.83 -18.67
N ILE A 221 7.46 29.04 -17.71
CA ILE A 221 6.96 27.68 -17.97
C ILE A 221 5.70 27.77 -18.86
N ALA A 222 4.78 28.67 -18.54
CA ALA A 222 3.59 28.92 -19.33
C ALA A 222 3.98 29.30 -20.77
N LEU A 223 4.96 30.17 -20.98
CA LEU A 223 5.40 30.58 -22.32
C LEU A 223 6.02 29.44 -23.14
N ILE A 224 6.76 28.53 -22.51
CA ILE A 224 7.42 27.39 -23.17
C ILE A 224 6.43 26.26 -23.49
N TYR A 225 5.39 26.08 -22.68
CA TYR A 225 4.48 24.94 -22.77
C TYR A 225 3.03 25.29 -23.16
N HIS A 226 2.74 26.57 -23.44
CA HIS A 226 1.48 27.00 -24.07
C HIS A 226 1.39 26.64 -25.56
N THR A 227 2.39 25.99 -26.14
CA THR A 227 2.39 25.59 -27.55
C THR A 227 2.09 24.10 -27.68
N GLY A 228 0.83 23.73 -27.53
CA GLY A 228 0.39 22.34 -27.72
C GLY A 228 -1.12 22.27 -27.91
N ALA A 229 -1.55 21.55 -28.95
CA ALA A 229 -2.97 21.31 -29.19
C ALA A 229 -3.64 20.71 -27.94
N SER A 230 -4.92 21.03 -27.71
CA SER A 230 -5.68 20.57 -26.54
C SER A 230 -5.57 19.05 -26.35
N LYS A 231 -5.24 18.60 -25.14
CA LYS A 231 -5.17 17.18 -24.77
C LYS A 231 -5.94 16.95 -23.47
N ILE A 232 -6.45 15.75 -23.32
CA ILE A 232 -7.04 15.27 -22.08
C ILE A 232 -6.16 14.15 -21.56
N LYS A 233 -5.92 14.09 -20.25
CA LYS A 233 -5.13 13.04 -19.62
C LYS A 233 -5.83 12.54 -18.36
N ALA A 234 -6.05 11.24 -18.29
CA ALA A 234 -6.48 10.54 -17.09
C ALA A 234 -5.54 10.88 -15.92
N GLY A 235 -6.11 11.04 -14.73
CA GLY A 235 -5.30 11.18 -13.53
C GLY A 235 -4.48 9.93 -13.20
N ASN A 236 -3.66 10.00 -12.14
CA ASN A 236 -2.94 8.85 -11.63
C ASN A 236 -3.92 7.72 -11.24
N ARG A 237 -4.13 6.78 -12.16
CA ARG A 237 -5.05 5.66 -12.01
C ARG A 237 -4.29 4.41 -11.65
N LYS A 238 -4.85 3.65 -10.72
CA LYS A 238 -4.54 2.23 -10.61
C LYS A 238 -5.47 1.50 -11.55
N GLN A 239 -4.92 0.85 -12.58
CA GLN A 239 -5.66 -0.17 -13.31
C GLN A 239 -6.19 -1.17 -12.28
N GLY A 240 -7.48 -1.51 -12.37
CA GLY A 240 -8.14 -2.36 -11.40
C GLY A 240 -9.47 -2.90 -11.92
N GLU A 241 -9.95 -3.92 -11.24
CA GLU A 241 -11.29 -4.47 -11.42
C GLU A 241 -12.25 -3.79 -10.44
N TYR A 242 -13.42 -3.38 -10.92
CA TYR A 242 -14.49 -2.78 -10.13
C TYR A 242 -15.63 -3.78 -9.98
N ASP A 243 -16.00 -4.05 -8.73
CA ASP A 243 -16.99 -5.07 -8.42
C ASP A 243 -18.36 -4.48 -8.12
N TYR A 244 -19.39 -5.15 -8.61
CA TYR A 244 -20.79 -4.78 -8.46
C TYR A 244 -21.65 -6.01 -8.22
N LEU A 245 -22.88 -5.78 -7.77
CA LEU A 245 -23.90 -6.82 -7.73
C LEU A 245 -24.69 -6.82 -9.03
N ALA A 246 -25.11 -8.00 -9.49
CA ALA A 246 -26.10 -8.10 -10.54
C ALA A 246 -27.39 -7.40 -10.11
N ASN A 247 -28.04 -6.73 -11.06
CA ASN A 247 -29.23 -5.90 -10.88
C ASN A 247 -29.04 -4.63 -10.03
N SER A 248 -27.81 -4.31 -9.59
CA SER A 248 -27.53 -3.07 -8.84
C SER A 248 -27.22 -1.89 -9.75
N GLU A 249 -27.15 -0.72 -9.13
CA GLU A 249 -26.64 0.48 -9.78
C GLU A 249 -25.16 0.30 -10.15
N PHE A 250 -24.81 0.72 -11.36
CA PHE A 250 -23.43 0.89 -11.78
C PHE A 250 -23.04 2.34 -11.49
N LYS A 251 -21.96 2.54 -10.74
CA LYS A 251 -21.37 3.86 -10.47
C LYS A 251 -19.87 3.75 -10.63
N TYR A 252 -19.32 4.48 -11.59
CA TYR A 252 -17.89 4.66 -11.77
C TYR A 252 -17.60 6.15 -11.80
N THR A 253 -16.53 6.60 -11.15
CA THR A 253 -16.15 8.02 -11.14
C THR A 253 -14.65 8.10 -11.35
N ASP A 254 -14.25 8.97 -12.26
CA ASP A 254 -12.84 9.21 -12.51
C ASP A 254 -12.61 10.64 -12.97
N SER A 255 -11.36 11.07 -12.93
CA SER A 255 -10.92 12.44 -13.17
C SER A 255 -10.00 12.47 -14.38
N TRP A 256 -10.23 13.44 -15.25
CA TRP A 256 -9.32 13.75 -16.35
C TRP A 256 -8.89 15.19 -16.23
N MET A 257 -7.62 15.42 -16.47
CA MET A 257 -6.97 16.70 -16.50
C MET A 257 -6.90 17.20 -17.93
N HIS A 258 -7.25 18.47 -18.13
CA HIS A 258 -7.09 19.15 -19.41
C HIS A 258 -5.69 19.78 -19.48
N ILE A 259 -5.01 19.60 -20.62
CA ILE A 259 -3.62 20.03 -20.87
C ILE A 259 -3.55 20.71 -22.24
N GLY A 260 -2.69 21.71 -22.41
CA GLY A 260 -2.53 22.43 -23.68
C GLY A 260 -3.61 23.49 -23.91
N GLU A 261 -3.81 23.89 -25.17
CA GLU A 261 -4.75 24.96 -25.54
C GLU A 261 -6.19 24.66 -25.09
N GLY A 262 -6.91 25.72 -24.68
CA GLY A 262 -8.32 25.60 -24.31
C GLY A 262 -9.16 25.22 -25.53
N SER A 263 -10.01 24.20 -25.38
CA SER A 263 -10.90 23.74 -26.45
C SER A 263 -12.37 24.01 -26.10
N VAL A 264 -13.18 24.15 -27.15
CA VAL A 264 -14.64 24.19 -27.03
C VAL A 264 -15.22 22.81 -27.34
N GLY A 265 -15.61 22.14 -26.27
CA GLY A 265 -16.34 20.88 -26.30
C GLY A 265 -15.47 19.64 -26.19
N VAL A 266 -16.06 18.62 -25.56
CA VAL A 266 -15.42 17.33 -25.29
C VAL A 266 -16.38 16.20 -25.67
N THR A 267 -15.84 15.15 -26.27
CA THR A 267 -16.55 13.91 -26.51
C THR A 267 -16.06 12.83 -25.57
N ILE A 268 -17.01 12.06 -25.04
CA ILE A 268 -16.79 10.92 -24.17
C ILE A 268 -17.38 9.70 -24.86
N GLU A 269 -16.58 8.66 -25.04
CA GLU A 269 -17.00 7.37 -25.56
C GLU A 269 -16.80 6.29 -24.51
N ILE A 270 -17.81 5.45 -24.32
CA ILE A 270 -17.78 4.32 -23.38
C ILE A 270 -18.09 3.07 -24.17
N THR A 271 -17.10 2.19 -24.28
CA THR A 271 -17.17 0.95 -25.06
C THR A 271 -16.64 -0.22 -24.23
N GLY A 272 -16.76 -1.45 -24.73
CA GLY A 272 -16.10 -2.62 -24.12
C GLY A 272 -17.03 -3.81 -24.06
N ASN A 273 -16.46 -5.01 -23.88
CA ASN A 273 -17.22 -6.25 -23.94
C ASN A 273 -18.26 -6.36 -22.81
N ALA A 274 -18.10 -5.64 -21.69
CA ALA A 274 -19.10 -5.56 -20.63
C ALA A 274 -20.40 -4.89 -21.14
N ILE A 275 -20.29 -3.89 -22.02
CA ILE A 275 -21.46 -3.24 -22.63
C ILE A 275 -22.02 -4.12 -23.74
N GLU A 276 -21.17 -4.64 -24.63
CA GLU A 276 -21.58 -5.46 -25.78
C GLU A 276 -22.35 -6.72 -25.36
N GLN A 277 -21.92 -7.37 -24.28
CA GLN A 277 -22.60 -8.56 -23.77
C GLN A 277 -23.84 -8.23 -22.92
N GLY A 278 -24.18 -6.96 -22.75
CA GLY A 278 -25.28 -6.50 -21.89
C GLY A 278 -25.03 -6.77 -20.40
N LEU A 279 -23.78 -6.73 -19.95
CA LEU A 279 -23.44 -6.81 -18.51
C LEU A 279 -23.74 -5.47 -17.83
N VAL A 280 -23.33 -4.36 -18.47
CA VAL A 280 -23.50 -2.99 -17.96
C VAL A 280 -24.28 -2.15 -18.97
N GLU A 281 -25.32 -1.48 -18.48
CA GLU A 281 -26.05 -0.44 -19.19
C GLU A 281 -25.66 0.92 -18.60
N ILE A 282 -25.19 1.87 -19.40
CA ILE A 282 -24.95 3.25 -18.96
C ILE A 282 -26.21 4.05 -19.16
N LYS A 283 -26.66 4.77 -18.12
CA LYS A 283 -27.89 5.57 -18.14
C LYS A 283 -27.62 7.06 -18.10
N GLU A 284 -26.56 7.47 -17.40
CA GLU A 284 -26.23 8.87 -17.20
C GLU A 284 -24.72 9.09 -17.11
N ILE A 285 -24.25 10.23 -17.61
CA ILE A 285 -22.89 10.72 -17.39
C ILE A 285 -22.98 12.09 -16.71
N LEU A 286 -22.59 12.13 -15.45
CA LEU A 286 -22.50 13.34 -14.66
C LEU A 286 -21.10 13.92 -14.82
N VAL A 287 -21.00 15.19 -15.19
CA VAL A 287 -19.70 15.87 -15.33
C VAL A 287 -19.62 17.02 -14.35
N ASN A 288 -18.60 16.99 -13.50
CA ASN A 288 -18.34 18.02 -12.51
C ASN A 288 -16.95 18.62 -12.73
N GLN A 289 -16.87 19.93 -12.93
CA GLN A 289 -15.58 20.63 -12.88
C GLN A 289 -15.22 20.86 -11.42
N SER A 290 -14.01 20.48 -11.00
CA SER A 290 -13.59 20.72 -9.63
C SER A 290 -13.36 22.20 -9.38
N GLY A 291 -14.34 22.85 -8.77
CA GLY A 291 -14.15 24.05 -7.98
C GLY A 291 -14.02 23.68 -6.50
N PHE A 292 -12.90 23.10 -6.06
CA PHE A 292 -12.72 22.68 -4.65
C PHE A 292 -12.82 23.83 -3.63
N TRP A 293 -12.96 25.09 -4.09
CA TRP A 293 -13.02 26.29 -3.26
C TRP A 293 -14.11 27.30 -3.65
N SER A 294 -14.99 26.99 -4.60
CA SER A 294 -16.09 27.90 -4.93
C SER A 294 -17.43 27.18 -4.76
N GLU A 295 -18.17 27.56 -3.73
CA GLU A 295 -19.58 27.17 -3.49
C GLU A 295 -20.53 27.58 -4.65
N SER A 296 -20.00 28.14 -5.75
CA SER A 296 -20.74 28.80 -6.82
C SER A 296 -20.59 28.19 -8.23
N LEU A 297 -19.81 27.12 -8.42
CA LEU A 297 -19.78 26.40 -9.71
C LEU A 297 -20.73 25.20 -9.66
N GLY A 298 -21.92 25.38 -10.24
CA GLY A 298 -23.01 24.41 -10.22
C GLY A 298 -22.66 23.09 -10.92
N VAL A 299 -23.11 21.97 -10.31
CA VAL A 299 -23.08 20.64 -10.94
C VAL A 299 -23.98 20.67 -12.18
N ARG A 300 -23.41 20.45 -13.38
CA ARG A 300 -24.22 20.20 -14.59
C ARG A 300 -24.45 18.70 -14.74
N SER A 301 -25.69 18.23 -14.54
CA SER A 301 -26.10 16.89 -14.98
C SER A 301 -26.33 16.94 -16.49
N VAL A 302 -25.51 16.22 -17.25
CA VAL A 302 -25.72 15.99 -18.68
C VAL A 302 -26.48 14.68 -18.83
N GLY A 303 -27.78 14.74 -18.54
CA GLY A 303 -28.66 13.57 -18.60
C GLY A 303 -30.15 13.93 -18.50
N ALA A 304 -30.48 15.05 -17.86
CA ALA A 304 -31.85 15.55 -17.80
C ALA A 304 -32.26 16.42 -19.01
N GLU A 305 -31.31 17.09 -19.68
CA GLU A 305 -31.62 18.15 -20.67
C GLU A 305 -31.08 17.92 -22.10
N GLN A 306 -30.11 17.02 -22.30
CA GLN A 306 -29.60 16.64 -23.63
C GLN A 306 -29.63 15.10 -23.77
N PRO A 307 -30.42 14.55 -24.72
CA PRO A 307 -30.55 13.10 -24.86
C PRO A 307 -29.25 12.46 -25.38
N PHE A 308 -28.88 11.33 -24.79
CA PHE A 308 -27.79 10.45 -25.22
C PHE A 308 -27.99 9.99 -26.66
N GLU A 309 -26.90 9.91 -27.43
CA GLU A 309 -26.89 9.09 -28.63
C GLU A 309 -26.33 7.71 -28.25
N VAL A 310 -27.21 6.70 -28.22
CA VAL A 310 -26.78 5.30 -28.23
C VAL A 310 -26.20 5.05 -29.61
N VAL A 311 -24.89 4.82 -29.68
CA VAL A 311 -24.21 4.62 -30.96
C VAL A 311 -23.97 3.12 -31.13
N ASN A 312 -24.72 2.51 -32.04
CA ASN A 312 -24.65 1.06 -32.30
C ASN A 312 -23.30 0.63 -32.89
N GLU A 313 -22.52 1.56 -33.48
CA GLU A 313 -21.16 1.30 -33.98
C GLU A 313 -20.21 2.46 -33.63
N LEU A 314 -19.43 2.29 -32.56
CA LEU A 314 -18.27 3.12 -32.22
C LEU A 314 -17.01 2.30 -32.46
N ASN A 315 -16.28 2.60 -33.54
CA ASN A 315 -15.04 1.88 -33.90
C ASN A 315 -15.21 0.35 -34.01
N GLY A 316 -16.38 -0.12 -34.44
CA GLY A 316 -16.71 -1.55 -34.56
C GLY A 316 -17.28 -2.21 -33.29
N ASN A 317 -17.46 -1.46 -32.21
CA ASN A 317 -17.99 -1.93 -30.92
C ASN A 317 -19.30 -1.23 -30.55
N THR A 318 -20.14 -1.89 -29.74
CA THR A 318 -21.35 -1.26 -29.17
C THR A 318 -20.96 -0.38 -27.98
N GLY A 319 -21.50 0.83 -27.89
CA GLY A 319 -21.17 1.74 -26.80
C GLY A 319 -22.06 2.96 -26.67
N TYR A 320 -21.62 3.90 -25.86
CA TYR A 320 -22.29 5.17 -25.59
C TYR A 320 -21.37 6.31 -26.01
N ARG A 321 -21.93 7.34 -26.66
CA ARG A 321 -21.22 8.58 -26.97
C ARG A 321 -21.95 9.76 -26.35
N CYS A 322 -21.21 10.63 -25.69
CA CYS A 322 -21.72 11.89 -25.15
C CYS A 322 -20.86 13.03 -25.68
N VAL A 323 -21.50 14.04 -26.29
CA VAL A 323 -20.84 15.17 -26.94
C VAL A 323 -21.24 16.45 -26.20
N LEU A 324 -20.29 17.09 -25.55
CA LEU A 324 -20.53 18.30 -24.75
C LEU A 324 -20.12 19.54 -25.54
N ASN A 325 -20.93 19.97 -26.51
CA ASN A 325 -20.56 21.06 -27.44
C ASN A 325 -20.23 22.41 -26.79
N GLU A 326 -20.88 22.73 -25.67
CA GLU A 326 -20.70 24.02 -24.97
C GLU A 326 -19.73 23.93 -23.79
N TRP A 327 -19.08 22.77 -23.61
CA TRP A 327 -18.11 22.60 -22.54
C TRP A 327 -16.87 23.42 -22.85
N ARG A 328 -16.82 24.63 -22.29
CA ARG A 328 -15.66 25.49 -22.37
C ARG A 328 -14.69 25.09 -21.27
N LEU A 329 -13.53 24.64 -21.68
CA LEU A 329 -12.36 24.67 -20.83
C LEU A 329 -11.92 26.12 -20.80
N GLU A 330 -12.17 26.82 -19.70
CA GLU A 330 -11.81 28.23 -19.61
C GLU A 330 -10.32 28.38 -19.94
N GLN A 331 -10.03 29.27 -20.89
CA GLN A 331 -8.72 29.44 -21.53
C GLN A 331 -7.58 29.80 -20.55
N HIS A 332 -7.89 30.04 -19.28
CA HIS A 332 -7.00 30.66 -18.30
C HIS A 332 -6.27 29.68 -17.39
N VAL A 333 -6.47 28.38 -17.58
CA VAL A 333 -6.02 27.37 -16.62
C VAL A 333 -5.41 26.17 -17.32
N GLN A 334 -4.26 26.39 -17.93
CA GLN A 334 -3.51 25.35 -18.62
C GLN A 334 -2.31 24.99 -17.76
N LEU A 335 -2.16 23.70 -17.43
CA LEU A 335 -0.91 23.19 -16.91
C LEU A 335 0.04 22.95 -18.08
N PRO A 336 1.24 23.53 -18.07
CA PRO A 336 2.35 23.12 -18.90
C PRO A 336 2.53 21.59 -18.98
N GLU A 337 2.78 21.07 -20.18
CA GLU A 337 3.27 19.69 -20.33
C GLU A 337 4.59 19.55 -19.53
N GLY A 338 4.78 18.45 -18.80
CA GLY A 338 6.00 18.27 -17.99
C GLY A 338 6.06 19.01 -16.64
N ILE A 339 5.02 19.74 -16.20
CA ILE A 339 5.08 20.49 -14.93
C ILE A 339 5.44 19.64 -13.69
N ASN A 340 5.12 18.35 -13.70
CA ASN A 340 5.46 17.45 -12.60
C ASN A 340 6.98 17.31 -12.39
N SER A 341 7.81 17.46 -13.42
CA SER A 341 9.27 17.37 -13.28
C SER A 341 9.90 18.64 -12.69
N VAL A 342 9.22 19.78 -12.80
CA VAL A 342 9.70 21.08 -12.32
C VAL A 342 8.92 21.60 -11.11
N TRP A 343 7.87 20.90 -10.67
CA TRP A 343 7.00 21.30 -9.55
C TRP A 343 7.81 21.67 -8.29
N ARG A 344 8.78 20.83 -7.92
CA ARG A 344 9.61 21.02 -6.73
C ARG A 344 10.58 22.19 -6.86
N GLU A 345 10.87 22.63 -8.08
CA GLU A 345 11.83 23.68 -8.41
C GLU A 345 11.19 25.08 -8.43
N LEU A 346 9.87 25.14 -8.27
CA LEU A 346 9.10 26.38 -8.30
C LEU A 346 9.00 27.04 -6.93
N SER A 347 8.84 28.35 -6.92
CA SER A 347 8.51 29.11 -5.71
C SER A 347 7.22 28.54 -5.08
N LYS A 348 7.06 28.66 -3.76
CA LYS A 348 5.84 28.22 -3.09
C LYS A 348 4.59 28.92 -3.64
N GLU A 349 4.71 30.20 -4.00
CA GLU A 349 3.62 30.96 -4.61
C GLU A 349 3.22 30.39 -5.98
N ASP A 350 4.19 30.03 -6.81
CA ASP A 350 3.95 29.38 -8.10
C ASP A 350 3.41 27.96 -7.93
N GLN A 351 3.92 27.18 -6.98
CA GLN A 351 3.34 25.86 -6.64
C GLN A 351 1.88 26.00 -6.22
N ASP A 352 1.54 26.99 -5.38
CA ASP A 352 0.16 27.25 -4.98
C ASP A 352 -0.70 27.72 -6.17
N LYS A 353 -0.14 28.56 -7.06
CA LYS A 353 -0.79 29.01 -8.31
C LYS A 353 -1.07 27.81 -9.21
N ILE A 354 -0.09 26.97 -9.48
CA ILE A 354 -0.24 25.76 -10.30
C ILE A 354 -1.15 24.76 -9.63
N GLY A 355 -1.14 24.62 -8.30
CA GLY A 355 -2.06 23.75 -7.58
C GLY A 355 -3.51 24.18 -7.75
N ARG A 356 -3.76 25.50 -7.69
CA ARG A 356 -5.07 26.06 -8.03
C ARG A 356 -5.43 25.80 -9.48
N LEU A 357 -4.49 25.98 -10.41
CA LEU A 357 -4.73 25.77 -11.83
C LEU A 357 -4.97 24.30 -12.16
N ALA A 358 -4.17 23.40 -11.62
CA ALA A 358 -4.36 21.95 -11.70
C ALA A 358 -5.75 21.58 -11.23
N ASN A 359 -6.16 22.05 -10.05
CA ASN A 359 -7.49 21.80 -9.50
C ASN A 359 -8.61 22.32 -10.41
N GLN A 360 -8.42 23.47 -11.05
CA GLN A 360 -9.39 24.02 -12.01
C GLN A 360 -9.39 23.29 -13.36
N SER A 361 -8.30 22.62 -13.74
CA SER A 361 -8.19 21.86 -15.00
C SER A 361 -8.68 20.41 -14.90
N TRP A 362 -9.11 19.95 -13.72
CA TRP A 362 -9.74 18.65 -13.58
C TRP A 362 -11.23 18.68 -13.89
N SER A 363 -11.66 17.69 -14.67
CA SER A 363 -13.06 17.32 -14.84
C SER A 363 -13.27 15.93 -14.26
N HIS A 364 -14.24 15.81 -13.38
CA HIS A 364 -14.70 14.55 -12.81
C HIS A 364 -15.90 14.05 -13.61
N PHE A 365 -15.76 12.87 -14.19
CA PHE A 365 -16.83 12.20 -14.90
C PHE A 365 -17.31 11.06 -14.04
N ARG A 366 -18.61 11.05 -13.76
CA ARG A 366 -19.30 10.00 -13.04
C ARG A 366 -20.28 9.33 -13.99
N PHE A 367 -20.04 8.05 -14.23
CA PHE A 367 -20.84 7.20 -15.07
C PHE A 367 -21.83 6.45 -14.17
N VAL A 368 -23.11 6.66 -14.42
CA VAL A 368 -24.21 6.04 -13.67
C VAL A 368 -24.99 5.14 -14.62
N GLY A 369 -25.34 3.95 -14.15
CA GLY A 369 -25.95 2.94 -14.98
C GLY A 369 -26.57 1.82 -14.16
N ARG A 370 -26.71 0.66 -14.78
CA ARG A 370 -27.18 -0.56 -14.13
C ARG A 370 -26.34 -1.75 -14.57
N VAL A 371 -25.96 -2.57 -13.60
CA VAL A 371 -25.41 -3.89 -13.86
C VAL A 371 -26.58 -4.85 -14.05
N GLN A 372 -26.72 -5.45 -15.22
CA GLN A 372 -27.92 -6.20 -15.62
C GLN A 372 -27.89 -7.67 -15.20
N LYS A 373 -26.71 -8.27 -15.21
CA LYS A 373 -26.51 -9.69 -14.92
C LYS A 373 -25.14 -9.93 -14.29
N SER A 374 -24.91 -11.15 -13.80
CA SER A 374 -23.60 -11.58 -13.33
C SER A 374 -22.67 -11.88 -14.50
N GLY A 375 -21.37 -11.73 -14.27
CA GLY A 375 -20.33 -11.96 -15.28
C GLY A 375 -19.12 -11.05 -15.05
N SER A 376 -18.16 -11.11 -15.96
CA SER A 376 -17.05 -10.17 -15.98
C SER A 376 -16.86 -9.60 -17.38
N GLY A 377 -16.25 -8.42 -17.46
CA GLY A 377 -15.89 -7.78 -18.71
C GLY A 377 -15.03 -6.56 -18.45
N GLU A 378 -14.78 -5.77 -19.49
CA GLU A 378 -14.01 -4.56 -19.45
C GLU A 378 -14.86 -3.41 -20.01
N ILE A 379 -14.65 -2.23 -19.43
CA ILE A 379 -15.16 -0.97 -19.93
C ILE A 379 -13.95 -0.09 -20.26
N THR A 380 -13.99 0.48 -21.46
CA THR A 380 -13.04 1.47 -21.94
C THR A 380 -13.75 2.80 -22.03
N VAL A 381 -13.24 3.80 -21.31
CA VAL A 381 -13.65 5.19 -21.41
C VAL A 381 -12.60 5.94 -22.22
N THR A 382 -13.03 6.54 -23.32
CA THR A 382 -12.19 7.40 -24.17
C THR A 382 -12.73 8.83 -24.07
N VAL A 383 -11.88 9.80 -23.77
CA VAL A 383 -12.26 11.21 -23.65
C VAL A 383 -11.36 12.04 -24.54
N TYR A 384 -11.94 12.92 -25.35
CA TYR A 384 -11.17 13.74 -26.29
C TYR A 384 -11.81 15.10 -26.59
N PRO A 385 -10.99 16.15 -26.76
CA PRO A 385 -11.47 17.47 -27.16
C PRO A 385 -11.86 17.46 -28.64
N HIS A 386 -12.88 18.23 -29.03
CA HIS A 386 -13.36 18.25 -30.42
C HIS A 386 -12.31 18.76 -31.42
N GLU A 387 -11.56 19.80 -31.02
CA GLU A 387 -10.57 20.46 -31.88
C GLU A 387 -9.31 19.63 -32.12
N ASN A 388 -9.07 18.62 -31.28
CA ASN A 388 -7.92 17.73 -31.37
C ASN A 388 -8.31 16.27 -31.03
N ALA A 389 -9.33 15.75 -31.71
CA ALA A 389 -9.94 14.46 -31.37
C ALA A 389 -8.99 13.26 -31.48
N GLU A 390 -8.02 13.29 -32.41
CA GLU A 390 -7.11 12.15 -32.62
C GLU A 390 -5.90 12.15 -31.69
N ASP A 391 -5.19 13.29 -31.59
CA ASP A 391 -3.95 13.38 -30.81
C ASP A 391 -4.19 13.83 -29.36
N GLY A 392 -5.37 14.40 -29.08
CA GLY A 392 -5.76 14.90 -27.76
C GLY A 392 -6.59 13.91 -26.95
N LYS A 393 -6.87 12.72 -27.48
CA LYS A 393 -7.64 11.69 -26.79
C LYS A 393 -6.81 10.96 -25.76
N ASP A 394 -7.47 10.59 -24.67
CA ASP A 394 -6.94 9.64 -23.72
C ASP A 394 -7.97 8.54 -23.43
N ARG A 395 -7.44 7.37 -23.11
CA ARG A 395 -8.20 6.13 -22.97
C ARG A 395 -7.83 5.42 -21.68
N PHE A 396 -8.85 4.99 -20.97
CA PHE A 396 -8.69 4.13 -19.80
C PHE A 396 -9.61 2.94 -19.87
N THR A 397 -9.04 1.75 -19.70
CA THR A 397 -9.76 0.48 -19.62
C THR A 397 -9.69 -0.06 -18.19
N PHE A 398 -10.82 -0.51 -17.67
CA PHE A 398 -10.91 -1.17 -16.37
C PHE A 398 -11.82 -2.39 -16.42
N GLY A 399 -11.54 -3.37 -15.55
CA GLY A 399 -12.36 -4.57 -15.40
C GLY A 399 -13.64 -4.28 -14.61
N VAL A 400 -14.71 -4.98 -14.94
CA VAL A 400 -15.98 -4.98 -14.21
C VAL A 400 -16.33 -6.41 -13.84
N GLY A 401 -16.41 -6.70 -12.55
CA GLY A 401 -16.90 -7.96 -12.00
C GLY A 401 -18.31 -7.79 -11.45
N ALA A 402 -19.28 -8.57 -11.93
CA ALA A 402 -20.66 -8.56 -11.46
C ALA A 402 -21.04 -9.91 -10.84
N TYR A 403 -21.44 -9.88 -9.58
CA TYR A 403 -21.73 -11.10 -8.80
C TYR A 403 -23.22 -11.23 -8.50
N PRO A 404 -23.79 -12.44 -8.51
CA PRO A 404 -25.17 -12.63 -8.06
C PRO A 404 -25.28 -12.20 -6.60
N PRO A 405 -26.32 -11.44 -6.20
CA PRO A 405 -26.46 -11.02 -4.82
C PRO A 405 -26.72 -12.23 -3.91
N ARG A 406 -25.98 -12.30 -2.80
CA ARG A 406 -26.28 -13.20 -1.68
C ARG A 406 -27.02 -12.38 -0.63
N ILE A 407 -28.35 -12.53 -0.61
CA ILE A 407 -29.24 -11.81 0.31
C ILE A 407 -29.55 -12.75 1.47
N PRO A 408 -29.09 -12.45 2.70
CA PRO A 408 -29.44 -13.23 3.88
C PRO A 408 -30.96 -13.35 4.08
N LEU A 409 -31.45 -14.47 4.60
CA LEU A 409 -32.89 -14.68 4.86
C LEU A 409 -33.57 -13.57 5.69
N ARG A 410 -32.84 -12.94 6.62
CA ARG A 410 -33.35 -11.87 7.50
C ARG A 410 -33.04 -10.46 7.00
N CYS A 411 -32.39 -10.33 5.85
CA CYS A 411 -32.03 -9.07 5.24
C CYS A 411 -33.20 -8.51 4.43
N ASP A 412 -33.58 -7.25 4.68
CA ASP A 412 -34.37 -6.49 3.70
C ASP A 412 -33.42 -5.85 2.66
N PRO A 413 -33.43 -6.31 1.41
CA PRO A 413 -32.53 -5.77 0.39
C PRO A 413 -32.82 -4.31 0.01
N THR A 414 -33.97 -3.74 0.38
CA THR A 414 -34.22 -2.30 0.13
C THR A 414 -33.51 -1.39 1.11
N ASP A 415 -33.19 -1.89 2.29
CA ASP A 415 -32.65 -1.10 3.39
C ASP A 415 -31.12 -1.28 3.54
N VAL A 416 -30.53 -2.17 2.75
CA VAL A 416 -29.12 -2.54 2.86
C VAL A 416 -28.33 -1.99 1.70
N HIS A 417 -27.22 -1.31 2.04
CA HIS A 417 -26.34 -0.75 1.03
C HIS A 417 -25.74 -1.87 0.15
N PRO A 418 -25.76 -1.75 -1.20
CA PRO A 418 -25.30 -2.81 -2.09
C PRO A 418 -23.86 -3.30 -1.85
N ARG A 419 -22.96 -2.43 -1.36
CA ARG A 419 -21.60 -2.83 -0.97
C ARG A 419 -21.57 -3.88 0.15
N THR A 420 -22.53 -3.87 1.07
CA THR A 420 -22.65 -4.87 2.13
C THR A 420 -23.11 -6.23 1.59
N LEU A 421 -23.99 -6.23 0.59
CA LEU A 421 -24.37 -7.48 -0.09
C LEU A 421 -23.26 -7.97 -1.03
N LEU A 422 -22.50 -7.07 -1.65
CA LEU A 422 -21.32 -7.41 -2.44
C LEU A 422 -20.26 -8.10 -1.59
N SER A 423 -20.13 -7.69 -0.32
CA SER A 423 -19.22 -8.36 0.61
C SER A 423 -19.55 -9.82 0.87
N LEU A 424 -20.80 -10.24 0.69
CA LEU A 424 -21.24 -11.63 0.83
C LEU A 424 -21.14 -12.41 -0.48
N ALA A 425 -21.23 -11.72 -1.62
CA ALA A 425 -21.25 -12.33 -2.94
C ALA A 425 -19.84 -12.58 -3.52
N LYS A 426 -18.87 -11.69 -3.23
CA LYS A 426 -17.52 -11.79 -3.79
C LYS A 426 -16.55 -12.49 -2.81
N PRO A 427 -15.90 -13.59 -3.24
CA PRO A 427 -14.84 -14.22 -2.45
C PRO A 427 -13.58 -13.37 -2.52
N THR A 428 -13.35 -12.53 -1.51
CA THR A 428 -12.11 -11.73 -1.43
C THR A 428 -11.19 -12.19 -0.31
N HIS A 429 -11.73 -12.77 0.76
CA HIS A 429 -10.96 -13.33 1.87
C HIS A 429 -11.51 -14.69 2.25
N LEU A 430 -10.61 -15.63 2.52
CA LEU A 430 -10.92 -16.81 3.31
C LEU A 430 -10.79 -16.39 4.78
N TRP A 431 -11.86 -16.50 5.56
CA TRP A 431 -11.81 -16.20 6.99
C TRP A 431 -12.51 -17.25 7.83
N GLY A 432 -12.07 -17.36 9.07
CA GLY A 432 -12.68 -18.21 10.10
C GLY A 432 -12.97 -17.37 11.36
N LEU A 433 -14.19 -17.47 11.89
CA LEU A 433 -14.58 -16.88 13.17
C LEU A 433 -14.99 -17.98 14.13
N MET A 434 -14.45 -17.95 15.34
CA MET A 434 -14.68 -18.92 16.40
C MET A 434 -15.10 -18.20 17.67
N ALA A 435 -16.27 -18.51 18.21
CA ALA A 435 -16.74 -18.02 19.50
C ALA A 435 -16.50 -19.09 20.57
N LEU A 436 -15.71 -18.76 21.59
CA LEU A 436 -15.18 -19.71 22.57
C LEU A 436 -15.95 -19.67 23.88
N ASN A 437 -15.92 -20.76 24.64
CA ASN A 437 -16.51 -20.79 25.98
C ASN A 437 -15.67 -19.93 26.95
N PRO A 438 -16.25 -18.96 27.67
CA PRO A 438 -15.51 -18.07 28.58
C PRO A 438 -14.95 -18.77 29.83
N ASP A 439 -15.50 -19.91 30.25
CA ASP A 439 -15.19 -20.56 31.54
C ASP A 439 -14.02 -21.57 31.48
N ASP A 440 -13.15 -21.49 30.46
CA ASP A 440 -12.05 -22.45 30.26
C ASP A 440 -10.72 -21.95 30.85
N GLU A 441 -10.27 -22.54 31.97
CA GLU A 441 -8.96 -22.28 32.58
C GLU A 441 -7.78 -22.54 31.62
N GLY A 442 -7.98 -23.33 30.56
CA GLY A 442 -6.99 -23.64 29.52
C GLY A 442 -7.09 -22.79 28.26
N LEU A 443 -7.96 -21.78 28.22
CA LEU A 443 -8.24 -20.96 27.04
C LEU A 443 -6.96 -20.37 26.42
N MET A 444 -6.15 -19.68 27.22
CA MET A 444 -4.97 -19.00 26.70
C MET A 444 -3.92 -19.96 26.17
N THR A 445 -3.72 -21.11 26.82
CA THR A 445 -2.82 -22.16 26.32
C THR A 445 -3.25 -22.60 24.93
N MET A 446 -4.54 -22.83 24.72
CA MET A 446 -5.09 -23.19 23.41
C MET A 446 -4.93 -22.06 22.38
N VAL A 447 -5.18 -20.81 22.74
CA VAL A 447 -4.95 -19.66 21.85
C VAL A 447 -3.47 -19.59 21.43
N PHE A 448 -2.53 -19.84 22.34
CA PHE A 448 -1.09 -19.89 22.02
C PHE A 448 -0.73 -21.04 21.08
N ASP A 449 -1.33 -22.21 21.26
CA ASP A 449 -1.11 -23.34 20.36
C ASP A 449 -1.67 -23.06 18.96
N LEU A 450 -2.84 -22.40 18.87
CA LEU A 450 -3.42 -21.95 17.60
C LEU A 450 -2.56 -20.89 16.92
N ILE A 451 -2.07 -19.89 17.65
CA ILE A 451 -1.17 -18.87 17.11
C ILE A 451 0.10 -19.52 16.57
N ARG A 452 0.72 -20.43 17.32
CA ARG A 452 1.91 -21.14 16.87
C ARG A 452 1.62 -21.93 15.59
N SER A 453 0.53 -22.68 15.58
CA SER A 453 0.10 -23.46 14.41
C SER A 453 -0.19 -22.57 13.20
N TRP A 454 -0.84 -21.41 13.41
CA TRP A 454 -1.09 -20.41 12.37
C TRP A 454 0.20 -19.87 11.77
N VAL A 455 1.17 -19.48 12.62
CA VAL A 455 2.48 -19.00 12.18
C VAL A 455 3.22 -20.08 11.37
N ASP A 456 3.09 -21.35 11.76
CA ASP A 456 3.67 -22.48 11.01
C ASP A 456 3.04 -22.67 9.62
N GLN A 457 1.78 -22.26 9.41
CA GLN A 457 1.12 -22.28 8.10
C GLN A 457 1.49 -21.10 7.20
N LEU A 458 2.02 -20.00 7.75
CA LEU A 458 2.35 -18.82 6.94
C LEU A 458 3.45 -19.14 5.92
N PRO A 459 3.39 -18.57 4.69
CA PRO A 459 4.44 -18.83 3.71
C PRO A 459 5.75 -18.27 4.24
N ARG A 460 6.75 -19.14 4.42
CA ARG A 460 8.08 -18.73 4.89
C ARG A 460 8.72 -17.82 3.84
N LYS A 461 8.70 -16.52 4.13
CA LYS A 461 9.45 -15.51 3.38
C LYS A 461 10.58 -15.00 4.28
N PRO A 462 11.85 -15.04 3.82
CA PRO A 462 12.97 -14.52 4.61
C PRO A 462 12.70 -13.07 5.06
N LYS A 463 13.07 -12.73 6.30
CA LYS A 463 13.07 -11.37 6.87
C LYS A 463 11.69 -10.70 7.03
N ARG A 464 10.58 -11.38 6.77
CA ARG A 464 9.25 -10.80 7.07
C ARG A 464 8.98 -10.82 8.57
N LYS A 465 8.50 -9.69 9.07
CA LYS A 465 8.11 -9.51 10.47
C LYS A 465 6.59 -9.59 10.61
N ILE A 466 6.12 -10.20 11.69
CA ILE A 466 4.73 -10.12 12.15
C ILE A 466 4.60 -8.83 12.96
N GLN A 467 3.61 -8.01 12.62
CA GLN A 467 3.21 -6.90 13.45
C GLN A 467 2.24 -7.39 14.51
N MET A 468 2.62 -7.28 15.78
CA MET A 468 1.81 -7.68 16.91
C MET A 468 1.27 -6.42 17.59
N PHE A 469 -0.05 -6.35 17.75
CA PHE A 469 -0.75 -5.35 18.54
C PHE A 469 -1.33 -6.00 19.78
N VAL A 470 -0.93 -5.50 20.94
CA VAL A 470 -1.34 -6.04 22.25
C VAL A 470 -2.04 -4.95 23.03
N GLN A 471 -3.19 -5.27 23.61
CA GLN A 471 -3.94 -4.34 24.45
C GLN A 471 -4.31 -5.05 25.76
N SER A 472 -3.74 -4.59 26.87
CA SER A 472 -4.05 -5.09 28.22
C SER A 472 -5.28 -4.44 28.85
N ASP A 473 -5.69 -3.28 28.35
CA ASP A 473 -6.86 -2.54 28.78
C ASP A 473 -7.48 -1.90 27.54
N LEU A 474 -8.77 -2.18 27.27
CA LEU A 474 -9.49 -1.68 26.10
C LEU A 474 -9.54 -0.14 26.02
N MET A 475 -9.29 0.56 27.13
CA MET A 475 -9.19 2.02 27.18
C MET A 475 -7.81 2.57 26.81
N GLN A 476 -6.78 1.72 26.72
CA GLN A 476 -5.42 2.12 26.38
C GLN A 476 -5.13 1.91 24.90
N ARG A 477 -4.22 2.70 24.33
CA ARG A 477 -3.75 2.50 22.96
C ARG A 477 -3.02 1.15 22.87
N PRO A 478 -3.31 0.29 21.87
CA PRO A 478 -2.57 -0.94 21.66
C PRO A 478 -1.06 -0.69 21.51
N GLN A 479 -0.25 -1.51 22.17
CA GLN A 479 1.20 -1.54 22.00
C GLN A 479 1.53 -2.33 20.73
N ALA A 480 2.37 -1.76 19.86
CA ALA A 480 2.76 -2.39 18.60
C ALA A 480 4.23 -2.83 18.65
N GLU A 481 4.50 -4.08 18.28
CA GLU A 481 5.84 -4.66 18.16
C GLU A 481 5.99 -5.32 16.77
N TRP A 482 7.18 -5.27 16.19
CA TRP A 482 7.53 -6.00 14.97
C TRP A 482 8.49 -7.13 15.29
N ILE A 483 8.08 -8.37 15.00
CA ILE A 483 8.81 -9.58 15.41
C ILE A 483 9.16 -10.41 14.18
N ALA A 484 10.41 -10.82 14.02
CA ALA A 484 10.79 -11.75 12.95
C ALA A 484 10.03 -13.08 13.09
N ILE A 485 9.53 -13.64 11.99
CA ILE A 485 8.69 -14.85 12.04
C ILE A 485 9.42 -16.04 12.68
N GLU A 486 10.71 -16.19 12.42
CA GLU A 486 11.59 -17.19 13.02
C GLU A 486 11.73 -17.06 14.54
N ASP A 487 11.53 -15.86 15.09
CA ASP A 487 11.65 -15.56 16.52
C ASP A 487 10.29 -15.48 17.24
N PHE A 488 9.18 -15.63 16.51
CA PHE A 488 7.86 -15.35 17.06
C PHE A 488 7.44 -16.38 18.11
N ALA A 489 7.49 -17.67 17.76
CA ALA A 489 7.01 -18.78 18.59
C ALA A 489 8.13 -19.73 19.06
N VAL A 490 9.34 -19.21 19.28
CA VAL A 490 10.54 -20.02 19.60
C VAL A 490 11.25 -19.51 20.87
N GLY A 491 11.70 -20.47 21.70
CA GLY A 491 12.61 -20.22 22.83
C GLY A 491 11.98 -19.48 24.02
N GLY A 492 12.82 -19.04 24.97
CA GLY A 492 12.38 -18.38 26.21
C GLY A 492 11.61 -17.08 26.00
N LYS A 493 11.86 -16.35 24.90
CA LYS A 493 11.10 -15.14 24.54
C LYS A 493 9.63 -15.44 24.28
N TRP A 494 9.29 -16.62 23.74
CA TRP A 494 7.89 -17.01 23.57
C TRP A 494 7.21 -17.28 24.92
N ASP A 495 7.93 -17.87 25.88
CA ASP A 495 7.40 -18.09 27.23
C ASP A 495 7.12 -16.76 27.96
N GLU A 496 8.03 -15.79 27.85
CA GLU A 496 7.84 -14.43 28.36
C GLU A 496 6.63 -13.74 27.71
N ARG A 497 6.50 -13.84 26.39
CA ARG A 497 5.34 -13.30 25.66
C ARG A 497 4.04 -13.96 26.06
N LYS A 498 4.00 -15.29 26.23
CA LYS A 498 2.80 -15.99 26.71
C LYS A 498 2.35 -15.45 28.07
N GLU A 499 3.28 -15.19 28.97
CA GLU A 499 2.93 -14.63 30.28
C GLU A 499 2.36 -13.22 30.18
N HIS A 500 2.92 -12.38 29.31
CA HIS A 500 2.36 -11.06 29.01
C HIS A 500 0.96 -11.17 28.37
N LEU A 501 0.80 -12.02 27.35
CA LEU A 501 -0.44 -12.18 26.60
C LEU A 501 -1.61 -12.75 27.42
N LYS A 502 -1.32 -13.48 28.51
CA LYS A 502 -2.37 -13.93 29.46
C LYS A 502 -3.11 -12.77 30.14
N GLN A 503 -2.50 -11.59 30.17
CA GLN A 503 -3.08 -10.38 30.77
C GLN A 503 -3.79 -9.50 29.74
N CYS A 504 -3.82 -9.91 28.47
CA CYS A 504 -4.33 -9.09 27.39
C CYS A 504 -5.82 -9.28 27.15
N GLU A 505 -6.47 -8.17 26.81
CA GLU A 505 -7.86 -8.10 26.43
C GLU A 505 -8.04 -8.30 24.93
N SER A 506 -7.12 -7.77 24.13
CA SER A 506 -7.05 -7.98 22.69
C SER A 506 -5.63 -8.26 22.20
N LEU A 507 -5.56 -9.06 21.15
CA LEU A 507 -4.35 -9.40 20.41
C LEU A 507 -4.68 -9.37 18.92
N SER A 508 -3.88 -8.64 18.13
CA SER A 508 -3.92 -8.71 16.67
C SER A 508 -2.52 -8.98 16.13
N LEU A 509 -2.39 -10.00 15.31
CA LEU A 509 -1.17 -10.35 14.60
C LEU A 509 -1.41 -10.11 13.11
N LYS A 510 -0.59 -9.26 12.49
CA LYS A 510 -0.66 -8.97 11.06
C LYS A 510 0.60 -9.47 10.38
N TRP A 511 0.43 -10.35 9.41
CA TRP A 511 1.53 -10.83 8.56
C TRP A 511 1.77 -9.91 7.37
N ASP A 512 0.70 -9.38 6.81
CA ASP A 512 0.71 -8.29 5.85
C ASP A 512 -0.54 -7.43 6.05
N LYS A 513 -0.84 -6.51 5.11
CA LYS A 513 -1.96 -5.57 5.23
C LYS A 513 -3.34 -6.26 5.36
N HIS A 514 -3.44 -7.54 4.98
CA HIS A 514 -4.72 -8.21 4.80
C HIS A 514 -4.78 -9.61 5.45
N THR A 515 -3.63 -10.21 5.78
CA THR A 515 -3.53 -11.51 6.47
C THR A 515 -3.37 -11.31 7.97
N GLU A 516 -4.40 -11.68 8.73
CA GLU A 516 -4.52 -11.32 10.14
C GLU A 516 -5.03 -12.48 11.01
N PHE A 517 -4.53 -12.53 12.24
CA PHE A 517 -5.08 -13.31 13.36
C PHE A 517 -5.48 -12.32 14.45
N ILE A 518 -6.72 -12.37 14.90
CA ILE A 518 -7.27 -11.49 15.93
C ILE A 518 -7.87 -12.37 17.03
N PHE A 519 -7.48 -12.11 18.26
CA PHE A 519 -8.08 -12.69 19.46
C PHE A 519 -8.57 -11.57 20.37
N ASN A 520 -9.85 -11.60 20.71
CA ASN A 520 -10.46 -10.69 21.67
C ASN A 520 -11.01 -11.51 22.83
N ARG A 521 -10.43 -11.34 24.02
CA ARG A 521 -10.86 -12.01 25.26
C ARG A 521 -12.17 -11.42 25.75
N HIS A 522 -12.26 -10.09 25.74
CA HIS A 522 -13.45 -9.33 26.06
C HIS A 522 -13.70 -8.30 24.96
N SER A 523 -14.95 -8.19 24.52
CA SER A 523 -15.40 -7.21 23.53
C SER A 523 -15.97 -5.93 24.16
N ARG A 524 -15.79 -5.74 25.49
CA ARG A 524 -16.45 -4.66 26.22
C ARG A 524 -15.69 -3.34 26.08
N LEU A 525 -16.01 -2.55 25.06
CA LEU A 525 -15.65 -1.11 25.04
C LEU A 525 -16.50 -0.29 26.03
N VAL A 526 -17.63 -0.82 26.50
CA VAL A 526 -18.53 -0.09 27.41
C VAL A 526 -18.42 -0.67 28.83
N PRO A 527 -17.91 0.09 29.82
CA PRO A 527 -17.73 -0.37 31.20
C PRO A 527 -19.00 -0.88 31.89
N HIS A 528 -20.18 -0.53 31.37
CA HIS A 528 -21.48 -0.81 31.97
C HIS A 528 -22.29 -1.91 31.27
N ALA A 529 -21.75 -2.57 30.25
CA ALA A 529 -22.44 -3.64 29.54
C ALA A 529 -22.73 -4.84 30.46
N THR A 530 -24.00 -5.18 30.66
CA THR A 530 -24.40 -6.36 31.44
C THR A 530 -24.38 -7.62 30.58
N GLY A 531 -23.51 -8.59 30.90
CA GLY A 531 -23.46 -9.88 30.19
C GLY A 531 -22.04 -10.40 30.01
N ILE A 532 -21.84 -11.72 30.06
CA ILE A 532 -20.51 -12.33 29.94
C ILE A 532 -20.08 -12.22 28.47
N SER A 533 -19.03 -11.45 28.17
CA SER A 533 -18.43 -11.43 26.83
C SER A 533 -17.76 -12.78 26.59
N VAL A 534 -17.93 -13.34 25.41
CA VAL A 534 -17.21 -14.55 25.04
C VAL A 534 -15.93 -14.21 24.25
N PRO A 535 -14.84 -14.97 24.44
CA PRO A 535 -13.64 -14.80 23.65
C PRO A 535 -13.90 -15.16 22.19
N HIS A 536 -13.32 -14.39 21.27
CA HIS A 536 -13.42 -14.65 19.83
C HIS A 536 -12.05 -14.75 19.19
N ILE A 537 -11.92 -15.67 18.24
CA ILE A 537 -10.79 -15.73 17.30
C ILE A 537 -11.32 -15.43 15.91
N LEU A 538 -10.71 -14.48 15.22
CA LEU A 538 -10.91 -14.20 13.79
C LEU A 538 -9.58 -14.38 13.06
N ILE A 539 -9.59 -15.19 12.00
CA ILE A 539 -8.44 -15.37 11.13
C ILE A 539 -8.87 -15.04 9.71
N SER A 540 -8.06 -14.29 8.96
CA SER A 540 -8.40 -13.82 7.61
C SER A 540 -7.21 -13.88 6.66
N TYR A 541 -7.47 -14.32 5.42
CA TYR A 541 -6.50 -14.44 4.32
C TYR A 541 -7.07 -13.87 3.02
N PRO A 542 -6.46 -12.84 2.40
CA PRO A 542 -6.89 -12.29 1.11
C PRO A 542 -6.72 -13.29 -0.04
N VAL A 543 -7.82 -13.73 -0.65
CA VAL A 543 -7.85 -14.71 -1.74
C VAL A 543 -6.93 -14.29 -2.91
N ALA A 544 -6.89 -13.00 -3.25
CA ALA A 544 -6.08 -12.48 -4.35
C ALA A 544 -4.55 -12.66 -4.15
N ASN A 545 -4.08 -12.81 -2.90
CA ASN A 545 -2.65 -12.92 -2.60
C ASN A 545 -2.15 -14.37 -2.58
N TYR A 546 -3.06 -15.36 -2.66
CA TYR A 546 -2.73 -16.77 -2.45
C TYR A 546 -3.26 -17.65 -3.58
N LYS A 547 -2.50 -18.68 -3.93
CA LYS A 547 -2.94 -19.69 -4.90
C LYS A 547 -3.98 -20.61 -4.26
N LYS A 548 -4.92 -21.12 -5.06
CA LYS A 548 -5.99 -22.03 -4.60
C LYS A 548 -5.50 -23.22 -3.74
N PRO A 549 -4.41 -23.94 -4.07
CA PRO A 549 -3.94 -25.04 -3.22
C PRO A 549 -3.51 -24.59 -1.81
N TYR A 550 -2.96 -23.39 -1.67
CA TYR A 550 -2.58 -22.85 -0.37
C TYR A 550 -3.80 -22.40 0.42
N LEU A 551 -4.79 -21.77 -0.23
CA LEU A 551 -6.06 -21.44 0.44
C LEU A 551 -6.77 -22.70 0.96
N GLN A 552 -6.74 -23.80 0.20
CA GLN A 552 -7.25 -25.09 0.67
C GLN A 552 -6.52 -25.59 1.92
N LEU A 553 -5.18 -25.52 1.95
CA LEU A 553 -4.39 -25.89 3.13
C LEU A 553 -4.79 -25.07 4.37
N VAL A 554 -4.99 -23.76 4.20
CA VAL A 554 -5.44 -22.87 5.27
C VAL A 554 -6.85 -23.22 5.73
N GLU A 555 -7.76 -23.52 4.79
CA GLU A 555 -9.13 -23.91 5.10
C GLU A 555 -9.18 -25.25 5.86
N ASP A 556 -8.37 -26.23 5.46
CA ASP A 556 -8.24 -27.52 6.12
C ASP A 556 -7.70 -27.33 7.55
N TRP A 557 -6.67 -26.50 7.71
CA TRP A 557 -6.14 -26.15 9.03
C TRP A 557 -7.17 -25.45 9.93
N LEU A 558 -7.93 -24.47 9.41
CA LEU A 558 -9.02 -23.82 10.13
C LEU A 558 -10.10 -24.83 10.55
N THR A 559 -10.38 -25.80 9.68
CA THR A 559 -11.34 -26.89 9.93
C THR A 559 -10.85 -27.77 11.08
N GLU A 560 -9.58 -28.20 11.06
CA GLU A 560 -8.96 -29.00 12.13
C GLU A 560 -8.93 -28.25 13.47
N ALA A 561 -8.61 -26.96 13.44
CA ALA A 561 -8.64 -26.10 14.62
C ALA A 561 -10.03 -26.05 15.24
N ALA A 562 -11.07 -25.76 14.46
CA ALA A 562 -12.45 -25.73 14.94
C ALA A 562 -12.94 -27.12 15.42
N ASP A 563 -12.60 -28.19 14.72
CA ASP A 563 -12.93 -29.57 15.12
C ASP A 563 -12.33 -29.92 16.48
N SER A 564 -11.06 -29.56 16.69
CA SER A 564 -10.36 -29.76 17.96
C SER A 564 -11.03 -28.98 19.10
N LEU A 565 -11.37 -27.71 18.87
CA LEU A 565 -12.05 -26.88 19.87
C LEU A 565 -13.44 -27.42 20.22
N MET A 566 -14.21 -27.85 19.22
CA MET A 566 -15.55 -28.42 19.42
C MET A 566 -15.48 -29.76 20.17
N THR A 567 -14.55 -30.64 19.79
CA THR A 567 -14.35 -31.95 20.44
C THR A 567 -14.03 -31.79 21.93
N ASN A 568 -13.28 -30.75 22.29
CA ASN A 568 -12.92 -30.45 23.67
C ASN A 568 -14.00 -29.64 24.44
N GLY A 569 -15.16 -29.36 23.83
CA GLY A 569 -16.24 -28.58 24.47
C GLY A 569 -15.93 -27.10 24.67
N ARG A 570 -14.95 -26.57 23.92
CA ARG A 570 -14.44 -25.19 24.07
C ARG A 570 -15.04 -24.21 23.07
N LEU A 571 -15.75 -24.71 22.06
CA LEU A 571 -16.33 -23.93 20.98
C LEU A 571 -17.84 -23.82 21.17
N LEU A 572 -18.37 -22.60 21.15
CA LEU A 572 -19.82 -22.34 21.13
C LEU A 572 -20.35 -22.43 19.70
N GLN A 573 -19.68 -21.73 18.79
CA GLN A 573 -19.95 -21.78 17.35
C GLN A 573 -18.69 -21.38 16.57
N ALA A 574 -18.59 -21.86 15.33
CA ALA A 574 -17.63 -21.34 14.36
C ALA A 574 -18.18 -21.35 12.95
N MET A 575 -17.55 -20.56 12.08
CA MET A 575 -17.84 -20.52 10.65
C MET A 575 -16.56 -20.26 9.87
N ILE A 576 -16.47 -20.85 8.68
CA ILE A 576 -15.47 -20.53 7.66
C ILE A 576 -16.23 -20.08 6.41
N ASP A 577 -15.83 -18.95 5.82
CA ASP A 577 -16.46 -18.40 4.61
C ASP A 577 -15.44 -17.73 3.67
N TYR A 578 -15.81 -17.59 2.40
CA TYR A 578 -15.10 -16.83 1.38
C TYR A 578 -15.86 -15.52 1.09
N SER A 579 -15.61 -14.48 1.87
CA SER A 579 -16.33 -13.20 1.76
C SER A 579 -15.40 -12.00 2.03
N TYR A 580 -15.93 -10.77 2.07
CA TYR A 580 -15.14 -9.53 2.17
C TYR A 580 -14.75 -9.12 3.60
N PRO A 581 -13.60 -8.43 3.82
CA PRO A 581 -12.95 -8.30 5.12
C PRO A 581 -13.53 -7.17 5.98
N ASN A 582 -14.82 -6.85 5.83
CA ASN A 582 -15.49 -6.02 6.82
C ASN A 582 -15.91 -6.82 8.06
N THR A 583 -15.55 -8.11 8.12
CA THR A 583 -15.73 -8.92 9.31
C THR A 583 -14.71 -8.52 10.37
N THR A 584 -15.20 -8.20 11.55
CA THR A 584 -14.42 -8.07 12.78
C THR A 584 -14.87 -9.15 13.75
N THR A 585 -14.24 -9.26 14.92
CA THR A 585 -14.78 -10.12 15.98
C THR A 585 -16.13 -9.62 16.49
N GLU A 586 -16.49 -8.34 16.28
CA GLU A 586 -17.73 -7.73 16.81
C GLU A 586 -18.89 -7.78 15.82
N PHE A 587 -18.62 -7.92 14.52
CA PHE A 587 -19.67 -8.05 13.52
C PHE A 587 -19.17 -8.79 12.28
N THR A 588 -20.03 -9.62 11.71
CA THR A 588 -19.81 -10.25 10.41
C THR A 588 -20.43 -9.42 9.28
N ALA A 589 -20.00 -9.65 8.04
CA ALA A 589 -20.68 -9.09 6.87
C ALA A 589 -22.16 -9.53 6.80
N TYR A 590 -22.46 -10.73 7.31
CA TYR A 590 -23.82 -11.28 7.38
C TYR A 590 -24.70 -10.52 8.37
N GLU A 591 -24.20 -10.31 9.60
CA GLU A 591 -24.84 -9.48 10.63
C GLU A 591 -25.09 -8.07 10.11
N THR A 592 -24.07 -7.44 9.50
CA THR A 592 -24.18 -6.09 8.92
C THR A 592 -25.26 -6.03 7.83
N ALA A 593 -25.35 -7.04 6.98
CA ALA A 593 -26.42 -7.15 5.97
C ALA A 593 -27.81 -7.36 6.60
N CYS A 594 -27.89 -7.91 7.81
CA CYS A 594 -29.15 -8.03 8.54
C CYS A 594 -29.43 -6.83 9.46
N GLN A 595 -28.63 -5.75 9.38
CA GLN A 595 -28.67 -4.60 10.30
C GLN A 595 -28.46 -4.97 11.78
N ILE A 596 -27.73 -6.06 12.02
CA ILE A 596 -27.36 -6.55 13.34
C ILE A 596 -25.89 -6.22 13.57
N GLY A 597 -25.54 -5.78 14.77
CA GLY A 597 -24.15 -5.52 15.11
C GLY A 597 -23.93 -4.97 16.51
N GLY A 598 -22.67 -4.69 16.83
CA GLY A 598 -22.26 -4.19 18.13
C GLY A 598 -22.05 -5.29 19.17
N GLN A 599 -21.75 -4.89 20.40
CA GLN A 599 -21.27 -5.78 21.46
C GLN A 599 -22.30 -6.80 21.96
N CYS A 600 -23.57 -6.66 21.59
CA CYS A 600 -24.56 -7.67 21.93
C CYS A 600 -24.34 -8.97 21.15
N THR A 601 -23.63 -8.95 20.01
CA THR A 601 -23.38 -10.17 19.22
C THR A 601 -22.25 -11.03 19.79
N THR A 602 -21.51 -10.50 20.75
CA THR A 602 -20.30 -11.11 21.34
C THR A 602 -20.50 -11.55 22.79
N ILE A 603 -21.71 -11.46 23.33
CA ILE A 603 -22.04 -11.95 24.69
C ILE A 603 -22.51 -13.40 24.64
N LEU A 604 -22.32 -14.13 25.74
CA LEU A 604 -22.60 -15.56 25.85
C LEU A 604 -24.06 -15.87 25.49
N ASP A 605 -25.00 -15.12 26.06
CA ASP A 605 -26.45 -15.27 25.83
C ASP A 605 -26.81 -15.18 24.34
N TRP A 606 -26.12 -14.32 23.58
CA TRP A 606 -26.28 -14.22 22.13
C TRP A 606 -25.65 -15.41 21.42
N CYS A 607 -24.39 -15.72 21.72
CA CYS A 607 -23.62 -16.76 21.02
C CYS A 607 -24.15 -18.19 21.25
N VAL A 608 -24.94 -18.44 22.30
CA VAL A 608 -25.59 -19.75 22.53
C VAL A 608 -27.03 -19.81 22.00
N ARG A 609 -27.61 -18.68 21.59
CA ARG A 609 -28.99 -18.59 21.10
C ARG A 609 -29.07 -18.34 19.60
N PHE A 610 -28.16 -17.54 19.07
CA PHE A 610 -28.19 -17.07 17.70
C PHE A 610 -26.90 -17.37 16.96
N LEU A 611 -27.03 -17.65 15.66
CA LEU A 611 -25.90 -17.73 14.74
C LEU A 611 -25.43 -16.33 14.36
N ARG A 612 -24.10 -16.16 14.32
CA ARG A 612 -23.46 -14.90 13.89
C ARG A 612 -23.28 -14.76 12.39
N ALA A 613 -23.27 -15.86 11.67
CA ALA A 613 -23.41 -15.89 10.22
C ALA A 613 -23.82 -17.28 9.78
N VAL A 614 -24.31 -17.38 8.55
CA VAL A 614 -24.43 -18.65 7.84
C VAL A 614 -23.25 -18.76 6.88
N SER A 615 -22.64 -19.93 6.76
CA SER A 615 -21.61 -20.24 5.78
C SER A 615 -21.72 -21.70 5.32
N GLU A 616 -20.99 -22.08 4.28
CA GLU A 616 -21.00 -23.47 3.77
C GLU A 616 -20.37 -24.47 4.75
N LYS A 617 -19.56 -23.99 5.70
CA LYS A 617 -18.89 -24.82 6.70
C LYS A 617 -18.94 -24.15 8.07
N MET A 618 -19.63 -24.78 9.03
CA MET A 618 -19.89 -24.21 10.35
C MET A 618 -19.92 -25.27 11.45
N TRP A 619 -19.85 -24.81 12.70
CA TRP A 619 -19.88 -25.63 13.89
C TRP A 619 -20.93 -25.09 14.86
N LEU A 620 -21.76 -25.98 15.39
CA LEU A 620 -22.78 -25.67 16.39
C LEU A 620 -22.56 -26.53 17.61
N ASN A 621 -22.53 -25.91 18.79
CA ASN A 621 -22.57 -26.67 20.04
C ASN A 621 -23.96 -27.31 20.26
N SER A 622 -24.07 -28.15 21.29
CA SER A 622 -25.33 -28.80 21.67
C SER A 622 -26.47 -27.82 21.97
N ASP A 623 -26.17 -26.64 22.53
CA ASP A 623 -27.20 -25.67 22.91
C ASP A 623 -27.88 -25.06 21.68
N LEU A 624 -27.11 -24.63 20.69
CA LEU A 624 -27.64 -24.16 19.40
C LEU A 624 -28.35 -25.27 18.65
N LEU A 625 -27.78 -26.49 18.62
CA LEU A 625 -28.39 -27.63 17.93
C LEU A 625 -29.75 -27.99 18.53
N SER A 626 -29.90 -27.92 19.86
CA SER A 626 -31.15 -28.25 20.56
C SER A 626 -32.32 -27.30 20.27
N GLN A 627 -32.02 -26.11 19.72
CA GLN A 627 -33.02 -25.11 19.36
C GLN A 627 -33.61 -25.33 17.95
N LEU A 628 -33.02 -26.25 17.17
CA LEU A 628 -33.58 -26.62 15.87
C LEU A 628 -34.74 -27.59 16.05
N PRO A 629 -35.94 -27.28 15.51
CA PRO A 629 -37.11 -28.14 15.64
C PRO A 629 -37.01 -29.42 14.81
N ASP A 630 -36.18 -29.42 13.76
CA ASP A 630 -36.06 -30.51 12.80
C ASP A 630 -34.59 -30.66 12.36
N VAL A 631 -33.85 -31.53 13.07
CA VAL A 631 -32.46 -31.86 12.73
C VAL A 631 -32.38 -32.73 11.47
N GLU A 632 -33.43 -33.49 11.13
CA GLU A 632 -33.47 -34.30 9.91
C GLU A 632 -33.49 -33.41 8.66
N ALA A 633 -34.23 -32.29 8.70
CA ALA A 633 -34.17 -31.27 7.65
C ALA A 633 -32.75 -30.71 7.47
N LEU A 634 -32.00 -30.55 8.55
CA LEU A 634 -30.60 -30.10 8.50
C LEU A 634 -29.67 -31.17 7.91
N GLU A 635 -29.85 -32.44 8.28
CA GLU A 635 -29.14 -33.57 7.69
C GLU A 635 -29.42 -33.69 6.19
N ASN A 636 -30.61 -33.31 5.71
CA ASN A 636 -30.92 -33.34 4.28
C ASN A 636 -30.13 -32.29 3.48
N VAL A 637 -29.84 -31.14 4.09
CA VAL A 637 -29.13 -30.02 3.44
C VAL A 637 -27.61 -30.12 3.63
N CYS A 638 -27.16 -30.69 4.76
CA CYS A 638 -25.75 -30.71 5.17
C CYS A 638 -25.22 -32.13 5.41
N GLY A 639 -23.91 -32.32 5.25
CA GLY A 639 -23.20 -33.40 5.91
C GLY A 639 -22.95 -33.04 7.37
N LEU A 640 -23.38 -33.89 8.30
CA LEU A 640 -23.14 -33.69 9.73
C LEU A 640 -22.01 -34.60 10.24
N THR A 641 -21.07 -34.04 10.99
CA THR A 641 -20.03 -34.79 11.71
C THR A 641 -20.15 -34.48 13.21
N GLY A 642 -20.42 -35.49 14.04
CA GLY A 642 -20.45 -35.32 15.50
C GLY A 642 -19.05 -35.14 16.08
N LEU A 643 -18.88 -34.16 16.97
CA LEU A 643 -17.59 -33.74 17.53
C LEU A 643 -17.71 -33.46 19.02
N GLY A 644 -17.77 -34.50 19.85
CA GLY A 644 -17.88 -34.35 21.30
C GLY A 644 -19.16 -33.59 21.72
N GLY A 645 -19.02 -32.30 22.02
CA GLY A 645 -20.09 -31.41 22.50
C GLY A 645 -20.93 -30.71 21.40
N GLY A 646 -20.71 -31.03 20.13
CA GLY A 646 -21.47 -30.41 19.05
C GLY A 646 -21.35 -31.13 17.71
N VAL A 647 -21.66 -30.40 16.64
CA VAL A 647 -21.64 -30.90 15.26
C VAL A 647 -20.92 -29.92 14.33
N ARG A 648 -20.16 -30.46 13.38
CA ARG A 648 -19.73 -29.74 12.17
C ARG A 648 -20.75 -29.98 11.07
N LEU A 649 -21.15 -28.91 10.41
CA LEU A 649 -22.02 -28.90 9.26
C LEU A 649 -21.21 -28.51 8.02
N VAL A 650 -21.39 -29.25 6.94
CA VAL A 650 -20.85 -28.91 5.61
C VAL A 650 -22.01 -28.93 4.62
N LEU A 651 -22.28 -27.80 3.96
CA LEU A 651 -23.30 -27.70 2.93
C LEU A 651 -23.02 -28.72 1.82
N ARG A 652 -24.02 -29.51 1.46
CA ARG A 652 -23.87 -30.47 0.37
C ARG A 652 -23.82 -29.74 -0.97
N SER A 653 -23.00 -30.21 -1.90
CA SER A 653 -22.77 -29.56 -3.20
C SER A 653 -24.01 -29.48 -4.10
N ASP A 654 -25.02 -30.30 -3.85
CA ASP A 654 -26.30 -30.34 -4.56
C ASP A 654 -27.38 -29.46 -3.91
N GLN A 655 -27.06 -28.82 -2.79
CA GLN A 655 -27.98 -28.00 -2.02
C GLN A 655 -27.66 -26.51 -2.19
N SER A 656 -28.66 -25.67 -1.94
CA SER A 656 -28.50 -24.22 -2.04
C SER A 656 -28.26 -23.57 -0.69
N PHE A 657 -27.54 -22.47 -0.70
CA PHE A 657 -27.32 -21.64 0.48
C PHE A 657 -28.65 -21.13 1.08
N GLU A 658 -29.62 -20.76 0.24
CA GLU A 658 -30.97 -20.36 0.66
C GLU A 658 -31.70 -21.51 1.40
N GLY A 659 -31.52 -22.75 0.95
CA GLY A 659 -32.05 -23.94 1.62
C GLY A 659 -31.47 -24.10 3.03
N LEU A 660 -30.17 -23.89 3.19
CA LEU A 660 -29.50 -23.92 4.48
C LEU A 660 -30.02 -22.85 5.43
N GLU A 661 -30.14 -21.61 4.97
CA GLU A 661 -30.68 -20.51 5.80
C GLU A 661 -32.11 -20.77 6.28
N LYS A 662 -32.96 -21.37 5.44
CA LYS A 662 -34.34 -21.72 5.82
C LYS A 662 -34.38 -22.74 6.94
N VAL A 663 -33.52 -23.75 6.90
CA VAL A 663 -33.44 -24.74 7.97
C VAL A 663 -32.87 -24.13 9.25
N LEU A 664 -31.88 -23.25 9.13
CA LEU A 664 -31.26 -22.56 10.27
C LEU A 664 -32.08 -21.35 10.76
N ALA A 665 -33.18 -21.00 10.12
CA ALA A 665 -33.99 -19.81 10.42
C ALA A 665 -34.37 -19.63 11.91
N PRO A 666 -34.61 -20.69 12.72
CA PRO A 666 -34.85 -20.56 14.15
C PRO A 666 -33.64 -20.01 14.94
N LEU A 667 -32.42 -20.20 14.43
CA LEU A 667 -31.19 -19.69 15.03
C LEU A 667 -30.77 -18.33 14.46
N LEU A 668 -31.47 -17.82 13.45
CA LEU A 668 -31.14 -16.53 12.83
C LEU A 668 -31.87 -15.40 13.56
N PRO A 669 -31.14 -14.47 14.17
CA PRO A 669 -31.74 -13.37 14.92
C PRO A 669 -32.53 -12.45 13.99
N SER A 670 -33.65 -11.93 14.49
CA SER A 670 -34.35 -10.80 13.87
C SER A 670 -33.80 -9.47 14.38
N GLU A 671 -34.11 -8.38 13.69
CA GLU A 671 -33.85 -7.01 14.18
C GLU A 671 -34.48 -6.80 15.57
N SER A 672 -35.67 -7.35 15.82
CA SER A 672 -36.33 -7.24 17.13
C SER A 672 -35.59 -7.98 18.25
N ASP A 673 -34.95 -9.12 17.94
CA ASP A 673 -34.09 -9.83 18.90
C ASP A 673 -32.86 -8.99 19.22
N TRP A 674 -32.24 -8.39 18.19
CA TRP A 674 -31.12 -7.47 18.34
C TRP A 674 -31.47 -6.26 19.21
N GLU A 675 -32.56 -5.54 18.92
CA GLU A 675 -33.00 -4.39 19.70
C GLU A 675 -33.22 -4.75 21.18
N MET A 676 -33.86 -5.89 21.44
CA MET A 676 -34.11 -6.36 22.80
C MET A 676 -32.80 -6.61 23.56
N HIS A 677 -31.83 -7.28 22.93
CA HIS A 677 -30.53 -7.56 23.56
C HIS A 677 -29.69 -6.29 23.73
N MET A 678 -29.73 -5.36 22.77
CA MET A 678 -29.09 -4.06 22.89
C MET A 678 -29.68 -3.26 24.06
N ARG A 679 -31.01 -3.21 24.19
CA ARG A 679 -31.67 -2.56 25.33
C ARG A 679 -31.28 -3.20 26.65
N ARG A 680 -31.18 -4.53 26.72
CA ARG A 680 -30.74 -5.25 27.93
C ARG A 680 -29.27 -4.98 28.25
N LEU A 681 -28.40 -4.94 27.24
CA LEU A 681 -26.97 -4.70 27.39
C LEU A 681 -26.68 -3.28 27.90
N TYR A 682 -27.42 -2.31 27.38
CA TYR A 682 -27.24 -0.87 27.64
C TYR A 682 -28.28 -0.27 28.58
N SER A 683 -29.16 -1.06 29.19
CA SER A 683 -30.04 -0.60 30.26
C SER A 683 -29.22 -0.29 31.50
N LEU A 684 -28.55 0.87 31.46
CA LEU A 684 -28.17 1.65 32.63
C LEU A 684 -29.47 2.04 33.34
N SER A 685 -29.67 1.44 34.52
CA SER A 685 -30.33 2.04 35.69
C SER A 685 -31.12 3.33 35.41
N ASN A 686 -32.36 3.21 34.91
CA ASN A 686 -33.39 4.23 35.19
C ASN A 686 -33.98 4.05 36.61
N GLU A 687 -33.26 3.33 37.49
CA GLU A 687 -33.52 3.23 38.93
C GLU A 687 -32.54 4.10 39.72
#